data_AF-A0A7K2F2L2-F1
#
_entry.id   AF-A0A7K2F2L2-F1
#
_cell.length_a   1.000
_cell.length_b   1.000
_cell.length_c   1.000
_cell.angle_alpha   90.00
_cell.angle_beta   90.00
_cell.angle_gamma   90.00
#
_symmetry.space_group_name_H-M   'P 1'
#
loop_
_entity.id
_entity.type
_entity.pdbx_description
1 polymer ?
#
loop_
_entity_poly.entity_id
_entity_poly.type
_entity_poly.pdbx_seq_one_letter_code
_entity_poly.pdbx_strand_id
1 'polypeptide(L)'
;MSAAGRSPAGGVRHEDTATAVTPPPPRARSAGREGGTRDGGTSVIAKAGRQAILRRALRITLAALAGFYPLLYAADRPTAALYALFAPIAVGLLSAIPGSGRRQALVVLRVLPPALALAALGTALAVNTWAASGGMLAVGFLLAFAAVAGPRAAGAAPGLQLFYILACFPPYDPDALGDRLTGLTVGILLLAATEILLPDPPVPAYRQRLADAIGTAARGASDTGVPAQDLREAGARMRLSRLPPSERPAGASRTDRALDQAGRAVRRLLDQLAALAELPPAADPASAALLCEVATVCDACAQSLRTGRPPPVPGALEQAMRGFQSARVHLASGASAPGPPGPPPPTTGPPPPTDVLRRQSRVLALAESARIVEVAVDIAANGPPAGRPSPHDLFWYAELSTPTLWARRVLGNMTLRSVLFQNAVRIALGLAAARLVAGSLDLAHGFWVLLAVLTLGRTTVGAAWKAVREALVGNAVGALAAGALLIGLGSHTDAYAALLAPAMLLGFSLGPLLGIAYAQGLFTLVVATAFAQMTPVTWQLSEARMIDVATGSAIGLLCGLLAWPAGARREAVRAMAGLLRTCGTLVPPTAQNLLTPSPVAPTPPRTLPSLHRLRLAEAAYAQYRSESGTAADDTGPDWHAVLLVADHILMGVYRLPRFGLRPGNGPSRPCADWARTSAARLDRETGRIASLLIGERPAPGAPLVPPPEGCSPATLSVDLEMWMTSLGLQLTRLEASVARAHGSPAPQGDRREDRRRGSRDTRSKCRHPRDG
;
A
#
# COMPACT_ATOMS: atom_id res chain seq x y z
N MET A 1 -24.65 42.28 73.92
CA MET A 1 -24.13 40.90 73.78
C MET A 1 -25.32 39.96 73.60
N SER A 2 -25.61 39.49 72.37
CA SER A 2 -26.78 38.62 72.08
C SER A 2 -26.74 38.04 70.65
N ALA A 3 -27.66 37.09 70.37
CA ALA A 3 -28.05 36.47 69.08
C ALA A 3 -27.03 35.50 68.43
N ALA A 4 -27.38 34.31 67.89
CA ALA A 4 -28.52 33.81 67.06
C ALA A 4 -28.44 34.23 65.58
N GLY A 5 -28.80 33.41 64.57
CA GLY A 5 -29.23 32.01 64.59
C GLY A 5 -29.57 31.44 63.18
N ARG A 6 -30.21 30.25 63.16
CA ARG A 6 -31.34 29.81 62.32
C ARG A 6 -31.35 29.94 60.77
N SER A 7 -31.62 28.81 60.13
CA SER A 7 -32.54 28.67 58.96
C SER A 7 -34.01 28.63 59.45
N PRO A 8 -35.08 28.55 58.61
CA PRO A 8 -35.29 28.96 57.20
C PRO A 8 -36.61 29.78 56.98
N ALA A 9 -36.85 30.33 55.77
CA ALA A 9 -38.16 30.77 55.19
C ALA A 9 -37.91 31.44 53.80
N GLY A 10 -38.84 31.58 52.84
CA GLY A 10 -40.25 31.15 52.70
C GLY A 10 -41.00 32.03 51.66
N GLY A 11 -41.98 31.47 50.92
CA GLY A 11 -42.79 32.17 49.88
C GLY A 11 -42.25 32.02 48.44
N VAL A 12 -42.95 31.57 47.40
CA VAL A 12 -44.39 31.44 47.03
C VAL A 12 -45.12 32.75 46.68
N ARG A 13 -45.30 32.96 45.36
CA ARG A 13 -46.42 33.59 44.61
C ARG A 13 -45.98 33.68 43.11
N HIS A 14 -46.72 33.26 42.05
CA HIS A 14 -48.04 33.70 41.55
C HIS A 14 -48.09 35.25 41.40
N GLU A 15 -48.55 35.95 40.35
CA GLU A 15 -49.27 35.73 39.09
C GLU A 15 -48.74 36.75 38.03
N ASP A 16 -49.12 36.81 36.74
CA ASP A 16 -49.43 35.82 35.68
C ASP A 16 -49.62 36.61 34.33
N THR A 17 -49.86 35.93 33.20
CA THR A 17 -50.42 36.43 31.92
C THR A 17 -49.73 37.59 31.16
N ALA A 18 -49.15 37.28 29.98
CA ALA A 18 -49.37 38.06 28.76
C ALA A 18 -49.04 37.26 27.46
N THR A 19 -50.09 36.86 26.75
CA THR A 19 -50.19 36.61 25.29
C THR A 19 -49.44 37.63 24.41
N ALA A 20 -49.03 37.41 23.16
CA ALA A 20 -49.00 36.30 22.18
C ALA A 20 -47.92 36.70 21.11
N VAL A 21 -47.48 35.98 20.07
CA VAL A 21 -48.10 35.09 19.06
C VAL A 21 -46.97 34.23 18.45
N THR A 22 -47.22 32.98 18.05
CA THR A 22 -46.26 32.20 17.22
C THR A 22 -47.01 31.36 16.18
N PRO A 23 -46.73 31.47 14.87
CA PRO A 23 -47.38 30.65 13.84
C PRO A 23 -46.75 29.23 13.75
N PRO A 24 -47.50 28.24 13.22
CA PRO A 24 -47.17 26.81 13.32
C PRO A 24 -46.14 26.32 12.27
N PRO A 25 -45.52 25.13 12.48
CA PRO A 25 -44.52 24.59 11.56
C PRO A 25 -45.13 24.06 10.25
N PRO A 26 -44.49 24.28 9.09
CA PRO A 26 -44.92 23.69 7.83
C PRO A 26 -44.58 22.19 7.78
N ARG A 27 -45.57 21.40 7.39
CA ARG A 27 -45.50 19.93 7.26
C ARG A 27 -44.46 19.46 6.25
N ALA A 28 -43.88 18.30 6.50
CA ALA A 28 -43.10 17.56 5.52
C ALA A 28 -43.92 17.28 4.25
N ARG A 29 -43.34 17.57 3.08
CA ARG A 29 -43.76 17.04 1.78
C ARG A 29 -42.58 16.38 1.10
N SER A 30 -42.78 15.14 0.67
CA SER A 30 -41.84 14.37 -0.12
C SER A 30 -41.76 14.90 -1.56
N ALA A 31 -40.55 15.22 -2.02
CA ALA A 31 -40.19 15.31 -3.44
C ALA A 31 -38.68 15.05 -3.57
N GLY A 32 -38.30 14.13 -4.46
CA GLY A 32 -36.92 13.61 -4.50
C GLY A 32 -35.92 14.55 -5.15
N ARG A 33 -34.67 14.50 -4.67
CA ARG A 33 -33.49 14.88 -5.46
C ARG A 33 -32.25 14.11 -4.97
N GLU A 34 -32.15 12.84 -5.34
CA GLU A 34 -30.89 12.12 -5.25
C GLU A 34 -29.89 12.73 -6.25
N GLY A 35 -28.76 13.23 -5.76
CA GLY A 35 -27.68 13.71 -6.62
C GLY A 35 -26.71 14.66 -5.92
N GLY A 36 -25.45 14.24 -5.79
CA GLY A 36 -24.34 15.21 -5.62
C GLY A 36 -23.58 15.27 -4.29
N THR A 37 -23.30 14.15 -3.61
CA THR A 37 -22.36 14.13 -2.45
C THR A 37 -20.98 13.51 -2.76
N ARG A 38 -20.69 13.16 -4.02
CA ARG A 38 -19.39 12.56 -4.41
C ARG A 38 -18.28 13.54 -4.84
N ASP A 39 -18.60 14.78 -5.20
CA ASP A 39 -17.60 15.75 -5.70
C ASP A 39 -16.88 16.58 -4.63
N GLY A 40 -17.42 16.67 -3.40
CA GLY A 40 -16.78 17.43 -2.32
C GLY A 40 -15.42 16.87 -1.90
N GLY A 41 -15.32 15.54 -1.76
CA GLY A 41 -14.11 14.88 -1.29
C GLY A 41 -12.95 14.90 -2.30
N THR A 42 -13.25 14.75 -3.59
CA THR A 42 -12.25 14.81 -4.68
C THR A 42 -11.67 16.22 -4.82
N SER A 43 -12.52 17.25 -4.76
CA SER A 43 -12.12 18.66 -4.77
C SER A 43 -11.13 19.02 -3.65
N VAL A 44 -11.43 18.64 -2.40
CA VAL A 44 -10.58 18.96 -1.24
C VAL A 44 -9.23 18.24 -1.32
N ILE A 45 -9.20 16.96 -1.72
CA ILE A 45 -7.95 16.20 -1.89
C ILE A 45 -7.10 16.80 -3.02
N ALA A 46 -7.71 17.19 -4.14
CA ALA A 46 -7.02 17.84 -5.26
C ALA A 46 -6.50 19.26 -4.92
N LYS A 47 -7.15 19.97 -3.99
CA LYS A 47 -6.67 21.27 -3.48
C LYS A 47 -5.49 21.09 -2.52
N ALA A 48 -5.55 20.13 -1.60
CA ALA A 48 -4.47 19.81 -0.68
C ALA A 48 -3.20 19.33 -1.43
N GLY A 49 -3.35 18.46 -2.44
CA GLY A 49 -2.23 18.01 -3.27
C GLY A 49 -1.52 19.15 -4.02
N ARG A 50 -2.29 20.09 -4.60
CA ARG A 50 -1.73 21.29 -5.25
C ARG A 50 -0.95 22.19 -4.28
N GLN A 51 -1.45 22.39 -3.07
CA GLN A 51 -0.76 23.19 -2.05
C GLN A 51 0.56 22.56 -1.57
N ALA A 52 0.61 21.23 -1.47
CA ALA A 52 1.85 20.51 -1.12
C ALA A 52 2.91 20.65 -2.22
N ILE A 53 2.51 20.50 -3.49
CA ILE A 53 3.38 20.69 -4.66
C ILE A 53 3.95 22.12 -4.68
N LEU A 54 3.11 23.15 -4.48
CA LEU A 54 3.57 24.55 -4.47
C LEU A 54 4.54 24.85 -3.31
N ARG A 55 4.27 24.35 -2.09
CA ARG A 55 5.21 24.49 -0.95
C ARG A 55 6.53 23.76 -1.16
N ARG A 56 6.51 22.62 -1.84
CA ARG A 56 7.72 21.88 -2.20
C ARG A 56 8.54 22.64 -3.24
N ALA A 57 7.90 23.14 -4.29
CA ALA A 57 8.53 24.00 -5.29
C ALA A 57 9.20 25.23 -4.64
N LEU A 58 8.47 25.94 -3.77
CA LEU A 58 8.97 27.13 -3.07
C LEU A 58 10.21 26.84 -2.21
N ARG A 59 10.20 25.80 -1.37
CA ARG A 59 11.38 25.41 -0.57
C ARG A 59 12.60 25.12 -1.43
N ILE A 60 12.43 24.32 -2.48
CA ILE A 60 13.52 23.92 -3.38
C ILE A 60 14.11 25.15 -4.08
N THR A 61 13.25 26.03 -4.61
CA THR A 61 13.69 27.27 -5.24
C THR A 61 14.43 28.19 -4.26
N LEU A 62 13.90 28.41 -3.05
CA LEU A 62 14.55 29.25 -2.03
C LEU A 62 15.91 28.68 -1.61
N ALA A 63 16.00 27.38 -1.33
CA ALA A 63 17.26 26.74 -0.95
C ALA A 63 18.32 26.80 -2.08
N ALA A 64 17.89 26.59 -3.33
CA ALA A 64 18.77 26.59 -4.49
C ALA A 64 19.30 27.99 -4.81
N LEU A 65 18.45 29.01 -4.82
CA LEU A 65 18.84 30.41 -5.06
C LEU A 65 19.74 30.96 -3.94
N ALA A 66 19.40 30.66 -2.68
CA ALA A 66 20.19 31.09 -1.52
C ALA A 66 21.59 30.47 -1.48
N GLY A 67 21.81 29.33 -2.15
CA GLY A 67 23.13 28.74 -2.35
C GLY A 67 23.83 29.26 -3.60
N PHE A 68 23.09 29.33 -4.71
CA PHE A 68 23.62 29.67 -6.04
C PHE A 68 24.13 31.12 -6.12
N TYR A 69 23.32 32.13 -5.79
CA TYR A 69 23.72 33.52 -6.01
C TYR A 69 24.91 33.97 -5.14
N PRO A 70 25.00 33.65 -3.83
CA PRO A 70 26.15 34.06 -3.04
C PRO A 70 27.45 33.38 -3.49
N LEU A 71 27.39 32.09 -3.87
CA LEU A 71 28.56 31.38 -4.37
C LEU A 71 28.99 31.86 -5.76
N LEU A 72 28.05 32.23 -6.63
CA LEU A 72 28.35 32.74 -7.97
C LEU A 72 28.84 34.19 -7.95
N TYR A 73 28.08 35.11 -7.34
CA TYR A 73 28.33 36.55 -7.45
C TYR A 73 29.16 37.16 -6.31
N ALA A 74 29.18 36.56 -5.11
CA ALA A 74 29.92 37.11 -3.97
C ALA A 74 31.21 36.34 -3.64
N ALA A 75 31.26 35.03 -3.95
CA ALA A 75 32.45 34.20 -3.73
C ALA A 75 33.23 33.86 -5.01
N ASP A 76 32.70 34.20 -6.20
CA ASP A 76 33.25 33.89 -7.53
C ASP A 76 33.62 32.41 -7.72
N ARG A 77 32.75 31.50 -7.25
CA ARG A 77 32.96 30.04 -7.30
C ARG A 77 31.87 29.36 -8.13
N PRO A 78 31.95 29.39 -9.48
CA PRO A 78 30.90 28.82 -10.34
C PRO A 78 30.69 27.31 -10.10
N THR A 79 31.75 26.54 -9.86
CA THR A 79 31.62 25.10 -9.56
C THR A 79 30.87 24.84 -8.24
N ALA A 80 31.15 25.63 -7.20
CA ALA A 80 30.42 25.53 -5.93
C ALA A 80 28.95 25.96 -6.09
N ALA A 81 28.68 27.05 -6.83
CA ALA A 81 27.34 27.52 -7.13
C ALA A 81 26.50 26.45 -7.87
N LEU A 82 27.10 25.74 -8.84
CA LEU A 82 26.45 24.66 -9.58
C LEU A 82 25.98 23.53 -8.65
N TYR A 83 26.87 23.07 -7.76
CA TYR A 83 26.52 22.01 -6.81
C TYR A 83 25.49 22.48 -5.77
N ALA A 84 25.54 23.75 -5.35
CA ALA A 84 24.56 24.34 -4.44
C ALA A 84 23.16 24.51 -5.07
N LEU A 85 23.09 24.75 -6.39
CA LEU A 85 21.83 24.75 -7.15
C LEU A 85 21.26 23.34 -7.31
N PHE A 86 22.10 22.37 -7.71
CA PHE A 86 21.63 21.01 -8.00
C PHE A 86 21.34 20.17 -6.75
N ALA A 87 21.94 20.45 -5.60
CA ALA A 87 21.70 19.65 -4.39
C ALA A 87 20.24 19.73 -3.86
N PRO A 88 19.61 20.92 -3.73
CA PRO A 88 18.18 21.03 -3.44
C PRO A 88 17.29 20.39 -4.51
N ILE A 89 17.69 20.40 -5.79
CA ILE A 89 16.93 19.76 -6.87
C ILE A 89 17.02 18.22 -6.75
N ALA A 90 18.21 17.68 -6.54
CA ALA A 90 18.46 16.25 -6.39
C ALA A 90 17.73 15.65 -5.17
N VAL A 91 17.87 16.29 -4.01
CA VAL A 91 17.36 15.80 -2.73
C VAL A 91 15.91 16.24 -2.49
N GLY A 92 15.54 17.44 -2.95
CA GLY A 92 14.20 18.00 -2.77
C GLY A 92 13.20 17.62 -3.85
N LEU A 93 13.59 17.57 -5.14
CA LEU A 93 12.68 17.30 -6.27
C LEU A 93 12.71 15.83 -6.73
N LEU A 94 13.89 15.28 -7.01
CA LEU A 94 14.05 13.93 -7.57
C LEU A 94 13.88 12.82 -6.51
N SER A 95 14.15 13.14 -5.25
CA SER A 95 14.06 12.23 -4.12
C SER A 95 12.74 12.37 -3.34
N ALA A 96 12.23 11.26 -2.82
CA ALA A 96 10.96 11.18 -2.08
C ALA A 96 11.21 10.92 -0.59
N ILE A 97 11.67 11.93 0.13
CA ILE A 97 12.02 11.83 1.55
C ILE A 97 10.76 11.95 2.44
N PRO A 98 10.50 11.00 3.36
CA PRO A 98 9.40 11.11 4.33
C PRO A 98 9.67 12.14 5.44
N GLY A 99 8.60 12.76 5.91
CA GLY A 99 8.55 13.52 7.14
C GLY A 99 7.79 14.83 6.97
N SER A 100 7.93 15.68 7.99
CA SER A 100 7.77 17.13 7.87
C SER A 100 8.65 17.80 8.93
N GLY A 101 9.01 19.07 8.70
CA GLY A 101 9.78 19.86 9.67
C GLY A 101 11.14 19.24 10.01
N ARG A 102 11.49 19.32 11.31
CA ARG A 102 12.76 18.79 11.87
C ARG A 102 13.03 17.32 11.52
N ARG A 103 12.00 16.48 11.37
CA ARG A 103 12.20 15.06 11.02
C ARG A 103 12.67 14.90 9.57
N GLN A 104 12.12 15.69 8.65
CA GLN A 104 12.52 15.70 7.24
C GLN A 104 13.92 16.30 7.07
N ALA A 105 14.19 17.44 7.73
CA ALA A 105 15.52 18.05 7.77
C ALA A 105 16.62 17.09 8.27
N LEU A 106 16.33 16.30 9.32
CA LEU A 106 17.27 15.30 9.84
C LEU A 106 17.49 14.11 8.89
N VAL A 107 16.49 13.74 8.06
CA VAL A 107 16.70 12.73 7.01
C VAL A 107 17.49 13.33 5.83
N VAL A 108 17.21 14.57 5.42
CA VAL A 108 17.99 15.32 4.43
C VAL A 108 19.46 15.42 4.85
N LEU A 109 19.74 15.76 6.11
CA LEU A 109 21.10 15.84 6.64
C LEU A 109 21.81 14.48 6.67
N ARG A 110 21.09 13.38 6.88
CA ARG A 110 21.63 12.00 6.77
C ARG A 110 21.98 11.58 5.35
N VAL A 111 21.52 12.30 4.32
CA VAL A 111 21.93 12.10 2.92
C VAL A 111 23.26 12.78 2.61
N LEU A 112 23.72 13.75 3.43
CA LEU A 112 24.96 14.49 3.18
C LEU A 112 26.22 13.59 3.14
N PRO A 113 26.52 12.71 4.13
CA PRO A 113 27.71 11.87 4.06
C PRO A 113 27.81 10.97 2.81
N PRO A 114 26.77 10.20 2.41
CA PRO A 114 26.85 9.43 1.18
C PRO A 114 26.86 10.31 -0.08
N ALA A 115 26.25 11.50 -0.07
CA ALA A 115 26.34 12.44 -1.19
C ALA A 115 27.78 12.94 -1.41
N LEU A 116 28.47 13.35 -0.33
CA LEU A 116 29.87 13.78 -0.37
C LEU A 116 30.79 12.64 -0.83
N ALA A 117 30.59 11.42 -0.30
CA ALA A 117 31.35 10.24 -0.71
C ALA A 117 31.17 9.91 -2.20
N LEU A 118 29.94 10.05 -2.74
CA LEU A 118 29.66 9.82 -4.16
C LEU A 118 30.25 10.93 -5.06
N ALA A 119 30.26 12.18 -4.62
CA ALA A 119 30.91 13.27 -5.35
C ALA A 119 32.45 13.11 -5.38
N ALA A 120 33.05 12.71 -4.26
CA ALA A 120 34.48 12.39 -4.20
C ALA A 120 34.84 11.18 -5.08
N LEU A 121 34.07 10.09 -4.99
CA LEU A 121 34.28 8.89 -5.81
C LEU A 121 34.06 9.16 -7.31
N GLY A 122 33.07 9.96 -7.67
CA GLY A 122 32.83 10.38 -9.05
C GLY A 122 34.00 11.17 -9.62
N THR A 123 34.51 12.14 -8.84
CA THR A 123 35.68 12.95 -9.22
C THR A 123 36.92 12.07 -9.38
N ALA A 124 37.19 11.16 -8.43
CA ALA A 124 38.34 10.26 -8.50
C ALA A 124 38.28 9.26 -9.68
N LEU A 125 37.09 8.79 -10.07
CA LEU A 125 36.92 7.86 -11.19
C LEU A 125 36.81 8.56 -12.56
N ALA A 126 36.69 9.89 -12.60
CA ALA A 126 36.62 10.66 -13.86
C ALA A 126 37.92 10.62 -14.69
N VAL A 127 39.05 10.19 -14.11
CA VAL A 127 40.36 10.03 -14.78
C VAL A 127 40.28 9.24 -16.09
N ASN A 128 39.40 8.24 -16.17
CA ASN A 128 39.26 7.38 -17.34
C ASN A 128 37.77 7.07 -17.58
N THR A 129 37.30 7.26 -18.82
CA THR A 129 35.92 6.93 -19.22
C THR A 129 35.51 5.49 -18.87
N TRP A 130 36.42 4.51 -18.93
CA TRP A 130 36.15 3.14 -18.48
C TRP A 130 35.97 3.04 -16.96
N ALA A 131 36.79 3.73 -16.17
CA ALA A 131 36.68 3.75 -14.72
C ALA A 131 35.40 4.46 -14.24
N ALA A 132 35.08 5.61 -14.83
CA ALA A 132 33.83 6.33 -14.59
C ALA A 132 32.60 5.50 -14.97
N SER A 133 32.65 4.75 -16.07
CA SER A 133 31.54 3.89 -16.52
C SER A 133 31.39 2.62 -15.66
N GLY A 134 32.49 2.01 -15.23
CA GLY A 134 32.48 0.88 -14.29
C GLY A 134 31.96 1.30 -12.91
N GLY A 135 32.37 2.48 -12.42
CA GLY A 135 31.82 3.08 -11.22
C GLY A 135 30.33 3.43 -11.37
N MET A 136 29.90 3.93 -12.52
CA MET A 136 28.49 4.17 -12.84
C MET A 136 27.65 2.88 -12.80
N LEU A 137 28.19 1.77 -13.33
CA LEU A 137 27.56 0.45 -13.25
C LEU A 137 27.41 0.00 -11.78
N ALA A 138 28.48 0.08 -10.99
CA ALA A 138 28.48 -0.36 -9.60
C ALA A 138 27.59 0.51 -8.70
N VAL A 139 27.77 1.84 -8.73
CA VAL A 139 26.99 2.82 -7.96
C VAL A 139 25.53 2.82 -8.39
N GLY A 140 25.26 2.81 -9.70
CA GLY A 140 23.91 2.75 -10.25
C GLY A 140 23.18 1.47 -9.82
N PHE A 141 23.87 0.31 -9.85
CA PHE A 141 23.30 -0.94 -9.34
C PHE A 141 23.02 -0.85 -7.84
N LEU A 142 23.99 -0.43 -7.02
CA LEU A 142 23.84 -0.36 -5.56
C LEU A 142 22.71 0.59 -5.13
N LEU A 143 22.62 1.78 -5.73
CA LEU A 143 21.57 2.75 -5.42
C LEU A 143 20.19 2.28 -5.90
N ALA A 144 20.08 1.72 -7.10
CA ALA A 144 18.81 1.18 -7.59
C ALA A 144 18.36 -0.06 -6.80
N PHE A 145 19.30 -0.93 -6.42
CA PHE A 145 19.03 -2.14 -5.63
C PHE A 145 18.77 -1.83 -4.15
N ALA A 146 19.21 -0.66 -3.64
CA ALA A 146 18.85 -0.19 -2.30
C ALA A 146 17.33 -0.07 -2.09
N ALA A 147 16.52 -0.05 -3.15
CA ALA A 147 15.06 -0.19 -3.05
C ALA A 147 14.60 -1.48 -2.35
N VAL A 148 15.42 -2.55 -2.35
CA VAL A 148 15.18 -3.78 -1.57
C VAL A 148 15.06 -3.50 -0.07
N ALA A 149 15.73 -2.48 0.46
CA ALA A 149 15.65 -2.05 1.86
C ALA A 149 14.23 -1.69 2.32
N GLY A 150 13.43 -1.17 1.39
CA GLY A 150 12.16 -0.51 1.66
C GLY A 150 12.08 0.90 1.04
N PRO A 151 10.88 1.51 1.07
CA PRO A 151 10.58 2.74 0.30
C PRO A 151 11.38 3.96 0.75
N ARG A 152 11.86 4.00 2.01
CA ARG A 152 12.64 5.13 2.53
C ARG A 152 14.02 5.25 1.88
N ALA A 153 14.71 4.12 1.65
CA ALA A 153 15.99 4.11 0.95
C ALA A 153 15.82 4.30 -0.57
N ALA A 154 14.80 3.64 -1.15
CA ALA A 154 14.41 3.83 -2.55
C ALA A 154 14.16 5.31 -2.89
N GLY A 155 13.61 6.07 -1.93
CA GLY A 155 13.30 7.49 -2.09
C GLY A 155 14.51 8.38 -2.30
N ALA A 156 15.67 8.09 -1.70
CA ALA A 156 16.87 8.94 -1.78
C ALA A 156 17.83 8.57 -2.94
N ALA A 157 17.72 7.35 -3.47
CA ALA A 157 18.61 6.84 -4.51
C ALA A 157 18.74 7.75 -5.76
N PRO A 158 17.67 8.33 -6.34
CA PRO A 158 17.78 9.15 -7.54
C PRO A 158 18.59 10.45 -7.32
N GLY A 159 18.43 11.10 -6.17
CA GLY A 159 19.19 12.30 -5.82
C GLY A 159 20.66 11.98 -5.55
N LEU A 160 20.94 10.91 -4.80
CA LEU A 160 22.30 10.43 -4.56
C LEU A 160 23.04 10.10 -5.85
N GLN A 161 22.35 9.48 -6.81
CA GLN A 161 22.93 9.11 -8.09
C GLN A 161 23.35 10.33 -8.93
N LEU A 162 22.63 11.46 -8.82
CA LEU A 162 22.97 12.69 -9.53
C LEU A 162 24.32 13.28 -9.07
N PHE A 163 24.69 13.11 -7.79
CA PHE A 163 25.98 13.59 -7.29
C PHE A 163 27.18 12.79 -7.84
N TYR A 164 27.01 11.48 -8.06
CA TYR A 164 28.00 10.69 -8.78
C TYR A 164 28.08 11.09 -10.26
N ILE A 165 26.92 11.25 -10.93
CA ILE A 165 26.83 11.67 -12.33
C ILE A 165 27.55 13.00 -12.57
N LEU A 166 27.23 14.03 -11.76
CA LEU A 166 27.77 15.38 -11.92
C LEU A 166 29.28 15.44 -11.65
N ALA A 167 29.82 14.54 -10.81
CA ALA A 167 31.23 14.50 -10.48
C ALA A 167 32.08 13.65 -11.44
N CYS A 168 31.50 12.64 -12.09
CA CYS A 168 32.20 11.70 -12.98
C CYS A 168 32.33 12.18 -14.45
N PHE A 169 31.89 13.40 -14.74
CA PHE A 169 31.85 13.95 -16.09
C PHE A 169 33.16 14.70 -16.45
N PRO A 170 33.65 14.63 -17.70
CA PRO A 170 34.79 15.41 -18.15
C PRO A 170 34.57 16.94 -18.09
N PRO A 171 35.63 17.76 -18.02
CA PRO A 171 37.04 17.36 -17.89
C PRO A 171 37.35 16.76 -16.51
N TYR A 172 38.40 15.93 -16.43
CA TYR A 172 38.94 15.50 -15.14
C TYR A 172 39.62 16.68 -14.46
N ASP A 173 38.97 17.18 -13.41
CA ASP A 173 39.42 18.30 -12.60
C ASP A 173 39.35 17.87 -11.11
N PRO A 174 40.49 17.45 -10.52
CA PRO A 174 40.56 17.07 -9.12
C PRO A 174 40.62 18.27 -8.18
N ASP A 175 41.12 19.42 -8.63
CA ASP A 175 41.31 20.61 -7.80
C ASP A 175 39.96 21.25 -7.44
N ALA A 176 38.98 21.17 -8.35
CA ALA A 176 37.59 21.54 -8.09
C ALA A 176 36.89 20.68 -7.01
N LEU A 177 37.48 19.59 -6.51
CA LEU A 177 36.83 18.73 -5.51
C LEU A 177 36.39 19.52 -4.25
N GLY A 178 37.20 20.47 -3.78
CA GLY A 178 36.87 21.31 -2.64
C GLY A 178 35.58 22.11 -2.86
N ASP A 179 35.42 22.69 -4.05
CA ASP A 179 34.24 23.47 -4.42
C ASP A 179 33.00 22.60 -4.64
N ARG A 180 33.16 21.44 -5.28
CA ARG A 180 32.08 20.44 -5.43
C ARG A 180 31.50 20.03 -4.07
N LEU A 181 32.37 19.71 -3.10
CA LEU A 181 31.98 19.33 -1.74
C LEU A 181 31.39 20.51 -0.94
N THR A 182 31.94 21.72 -1.12
CA THR A 182 31.44 22.94 -0.45
C THR A 182 30.04 23.29 -0.94
N GLY A 183 29.83 23.38 -2.25
CA GLY A 183 28.52 23.67 -2.86
C GLY A 183 27.46 22.64 -2.48
N LEU A 184 27.83 21.34 -2.50
CA LEU A 184 26.95 20.25 -2.08
C LEU A 184 26.54 20.37 -0.60
N THR A 185 27.49 20.70 0.27
CA THR A 185 27.24 20.91 1.70
C THR A 185 26.31 22.10 1.94
N VAL A 186 26.60 23.24 1.33
CA VAL A 186 25.77 24.46 1.42
C VAL A 186 24.35 24.18 0.93
N GLY A 187 24.18 23.57 -0.25
CA GLY A 187 22.86 23.27 -0.81
C GLY A 187 22.04 22.31 0.06
N ILE A 188 22.65 21.25 0.64
CA ILE A 188 21.93 20.33 1.53
C ILE A 188 21.58 20.99 2.88
N LEU A 189 22.47 21.82 3.44
CA LEU A 189 22.20 22.55 4.67
C LEU A 189 21.08 23.60 4.49
N LEU A 190 21.09 24.34 3.38
CA LEU A 190 20.02 25.29 3.03
C LEU A 190 18.69 24.57 2.80
N LEU A 191 18.68 23.43 2.10
CA LEU A 191 17.48 22.61 1.99
C LEU A 191 16.97 22.20 3.37
N ALA A 192 17.82 21.62 4.23
CA ALA A 192 17.45 21.23 5.59
C ALA A 192 16.94 22.40 6.44
N ALA A 193 17.48 23.61 6.26
CA ALA A 193 16.96 24.82 6.90
C ALA A 193 15.56 25.19 6.39
N THR A 194 15.33 25.22 5.06
CA THR A 194 13.99 25.51 4.50
C THR A 194 12.93 24.49 4.91
N GLU A 195 13.31 23.22 5.15
CA GLU A 195 12.40 22.21 5.71
C GLU A 195 11.97 22.50 7.16
N ILE A 196 12.79 23.22 7.93
CA ILE A 196 12.47 23.66 9.29
C ILE A 196 11.63 24.96 9.27
N LEU A 197 11.96 25.90 8.38
CA LEU A 197 11.28 27.20 8.28
C LEU A 197 9.91 27.12 7.60
N LEU A 198 9.74 26.26 6.58
CA LEU A 198 8.50 26.10 5.82
C LEU A 198 7.98 24.64 5.88
N PRO A 199 7.64 24.11 7.07
CA PRO A 199 7.27 22.70 7.22
C PRO A 199 5.98 22.35 6.46
N ASP A 200 5.98 21.17 5.83
CA ASP A 200 4.74 20.57 5.32
C ASP A 200 3.75 20.25 6.44
N PRO A 201 2.42 20.28 6.16
CA PRO A 201 1.43 19.81 7.11
C PRO A 201 1.72 18.34 7.46
N PRO A 202 1.69 17.96 8.76
CA PRO A 202 2.09 16.64 9.19
C PRO A 202 1.16 15.57 8.60
N VAL A 203 1.70 14.72 7.74
CA VAL A 203 1.00 13.52 7.29
C VAL A 203 0.90 12.57 8.49
N PRO A 204 -0.30 12.10 8.88
CA PRO A 204 -0.43 11.19 10.01
C PRO A 204 0.31 9.89 9.70
N ALA A 205 1.29 9.58 10.56
CA ALA A 205 2.22 8.48 10.39
C ALA A 205 1.48 7.13 10.40
N TYR A 206 2.06 6.11 9.78
CA TYR A 206 1.40 4.80 9.70
C TYR A 206 0.98 4.23 11.07
N ARG A 207 1.80 4.40 12.12
CA ARG A 207 1.48 3.98 13.49
C ARG A 207 0.20 4.63 14.03
N GLN A 208 -0.02 5.91 13.75
CA GLN A 208 -1.21 6.64 14.18
C GLN A 208 -2.46 6.14 13.43
N ARG A 209 -2.37 5.97 12.10
CA ARG A 209 -3.46 5.41 11.30
C ARG A 209 -3.82 3.99 11.74
N LEU A 210 -2.82 3.18 12.07
CA LEU A 210 -2.99 1.84 12.63
C LEU A 210 -3.69 1.90 14.00
N ALA A 211 -3.27 2.78 14.91
CA ALA A 211 -3.92 2.98 16.19
C ALA A 211 -5.40 3.40 16.06
N ASP A 212 -5.72 4.26 15.10
CA ASP A 212 -7.10 4.72 14.88
C ASP A 212 -7.98 3.65 14.23
N ALA A 213 -7.41 2.80 13.36
CA ALA A 213 -8.07 1.61 12.84
C ALA A 213 -8.34 0.58 13.95
N ILE A 214 -7.36 0.33 14.83
CA ILE A 214 -7.49 -0.59 15.97
C ILE A 214 -8.52 -0.04 16.99
N GLY A 215 -8.49 1.24 17.33
CA GLY A 215 -9.51 1.85 18.21
C GLY A 215 -10.91 1.95 17.58
N THR A 216 -11.02 1.80 16.26
CA THR A 216 -12.33 1.59 15.60
C THR A 216 -12.76 0.13 15.68
N ALA A 217 -11.82 -0.83 15.62
CA ALA A 217 -12.10 -2.23 15.86
C ALA A 217 -12.51 -2.51 17.32
N ALA A 218 -11.87 -1.85 18.30
CA ALA A 218 -12.23 -1.94 19.71
C ALA A 218 -13.69 -1.53 19.94
N ARG A 219 -14.07 -0.33 19.46
CA ARG A 219 -15.45 0.18 19.52
C ARG A 219 -16.47 -0.75 18.83
N GLY A 220 -16.14 -1.30 17.67
CA GLY A 220 -17.01 -2.26 16.97
C GLY A 220 -17.13 -3.62 17.67
N ALA A 221 -16.20 -3.96 18.57
CA ALA A 221 -16.25 -5.18 19.38
C ALA A 221 -17.02 -4.96 20.70
N SER A 222 -16.95 -3.75 21.29
CA SER A 222 -17.70 -3.40 22.51
C SER A 222 -19.14 -2.95 22.25
N ASP A 223 -19.41 -2.27 21.13
CA ASP A 223 -20.70 -1.68 20.79
C ASP A 223 -21.20 -2.13 19.41
N THR A 224 -22.36 -2.79 19.39
CA THR A 224 -23.03 -3.23 18.17
C THR A 224 -23.68 -2.10 17.37
N GLY A 225 -23.73 -0.87 17.92
CA GLY A 225 -24.26 0.32 17.26
C GLY A 225 -23.35 0.92 16.17
N VAL A 226 -22.09 0.49 16.06
CA VAL A 226 -21.17 0.99 15.03
C VAL A 226 -21.59 0.49 13.63
N PRO A 227 -21.88 1.38 12.66
CA PRO A 227 -22.31 0.95 11.33
C PRO A 227 -21.28 0.07 10.62
N ALA A 228 -21.76 -1.02 9.99
CA ALA A 228 -20.91 -1.92 9.21
C ALA A 228 -20.15 -1.22 8.05
N GLN A 229 -20.66 -0.09 7.57
CA GLN A 229 -19.97 0.75 6.58
C GLN A 229 -18.73 1.43 7.18
N ASP A 230 -18.82 2.03 8.37
CA ASP A 230 -17.71 2.76 9.01
C ASP A 230 -16.52 1.84 9.31
N LEU A 231 -16.82 0.60 9.74
CA LEU A 231 -15.83 -0.46 9.94
C LEU A 231 -15.09 -0.79 8.64
N ARG A 232 -15.82 -0.97 7.53
CA ARG A 232 -15.24 -1.21 6.19
C ARG A 232 -14.47 0.00 5.67
N GLU A 233 -14.91 1.21 5.94
CA GLU A 233 -14.20 2.43 5.56
C GLU A 233 -12.90 2.62 6.35
N ALA A 234 -12.88 2.28 7.64
CA ALA A 234 -11.66 2.18 8.44
C ALA A 234 -10.70 1.12 7.85
N GLY A 235 -11.19 -0.08 7.53
CA GLY A 235 -10.39 -1.13 6.88
C GLY A 235 -9.86 -0.70 5.51
N ALA A 236 -10.67 0.02 4.72
CA ALA A 236 -10.28 0.56 3.42
C ALA A 236 -9.24 1.69 3.51
N ARG A 237 -9.22 2.48 4.59
CA ARG A 237 -8.17 3.49 4.84
C ARG A 237 -6.80 2.86 5.13
N MET A 238 -6.75 1.63 5.63
CA MET A 238 -5.50 0.87 5.86
C MET A 238 -4.91 0.22 4.59
N ARG A 239 -5.54 0.36 3.42
CA ARG A 239 -4.97 -0.08 2.14
C ARG A 239 -3.63 0.62 1.88
N LEU A 240 -2.54 -0.15 1.76
CA LEU A 240 -1.19 0.40 1.45
C LEU A 240 -1.17 1.29 0.19
N SER A 241 -2.03 1.02 -0.80
CA SER A 241 -2.19 1.85 -1.99
C SER A 241 -2.69 3.27 -1.72
N ARG A 242 -3.40 3.50 -0.61
CA ARG A 242 -3.87 4.83 -0.15
C ARG A 242 -2.89 5.52 0.80
N LEU A 243 -1.76 4.89 1.11
CA LEU A 243 -0.68 5.49 1.89
C LEU A 243 0.38 6.10 0.97
N PRO A 244 0.95 7.27 1.32
CA PRO A 244 2.16 7.78 0.68
C PRO A 244 3.27 6.71 0.68
N PRO A 245 4.03 6.51 -0.41
CA PRO A 245 5.01 5.43 -0.52
C PRO A 245 6.00 5.37 0.65
N SER A 246 6.43 6.53 1.14
CA SER A 246 7.45 6.70 2.17
C SER A 246 6.96 6.40 3.61
N GLU A 247 5.64 6.35 3.83
CA GLU A 247 5.00 5.95 5.09
C GLU A 247 4.66 4.45 5.15
N ARG A 248 4.79 3.70 4.05
CA ARG A 248 4.43 2.27 4.02
C ARG A 248 5.43 1.45 4.87
N PRO A 249 4.96 0.52 5.73
CA PRO A 249 5.81 -0.35 6.56
C PRO A 249 6.47 -1.49 5.76
N ALA A 250 7.01 -1.20 4.57
CA ALA A 250 7.51 -2.21 3.63
C ALA A 250 9.01 -2.52 3.80
N GLY A 251 9.63 -2.09 4.90
CA GLY A 251 11.05 -2.26 5.20
C GLY A 251 11.46 -3.69 5.53
N ALA A 252 12.77 -3.91 5.68
CA ALA A 252 13.32 -5.20 6.11
C ALA A 252 13.25 -5.43 7.63
N SER A 253 13.06 -4.38 8.43
CA SER A 253 13.15 -4.41 9.89
C SER A 253 12.05 -5.25 10.54
N ARG A 254 12.30 -5.74 11.76
CA ARG A 254 11.30 -6.46 12.58
C ARG A 254 10.05 -5.59 12.78
N THR A 255 10.25 -4.32 13.13
CA THR A 255 9.19 -3.34 13.37
C THR A 255 8.36 -3.06 12.12
N ASP A 256 8.97 -2.86 10.95
CA ASP A 256 8.22 -2.63 9.70
C ASP A 256 7.38 -3.88 9.36
N ARG A 257 7.97 -5.10 9.44
CA ARG A 257 7.23 -6.36 9.21
C ARG A 257 6.06 -6.55 10.17
N ALA A 258 6.27 -6.23 11.44
CA ALA A 258 5.24 -6.35 12.46
C ALA A 258 4.10 -5.34 12.24
N LEU A 259 4.41 -4.08 11.91
CA LEU A 259 3.42 -3.06 11.56
C LEU A 259 2.62 -3.44 10.30
N ASP A 260 3.27 -3.99 9.27
CA ASP A 260 2.63 -4.49 8.05
C ASP A 260 1.68 -5.67 8.33
N GLN A 261 2.07 -6.59 9.22
CA GLN A 261 1.24 -7.71 9.68
C GLN A 261 0.05 -7.24 10.53
N ALA A 262 0.26 -6.32 11.47
CA ALA A 262 -0.81 -5.69 12.24
C ALA A 262 -1.80 -4.95 11.31
N GLY A 263 -1.30 -4.30 10.25
CA GLY A 263 -2.11 -3.66 9.21
C GLY A 263 -3.03 -4.61 8.42
N ARG A 264 -2.49 -5.77 8.01
CA ARG A 264 -3.30 -6.83 7.38
C ARG A 264 -4.33 -7.39 8.36
N ALA A 265 -3.92 -7.68 9.60
CA ALA A 265 -4.77 -8.28 10.62
C ALA A 265 -5.91 -7.35 11.08
N VAL A 266 -5.65 -6.06 11.36
CA VAL A 266 -6.70 -5.10 11.76
C VAL A 266 -7.71 -4.89 10.66
N ARG A 267 -7.28 -4.90 9.38
CA ARG A 267 -8.22 -4.79 8.27
C ARG A 267 -9.12 -6.02 8.19
N ARG A 268 -8.56 -7.22 8.35
CA ARG A 268 -9.35 -8.46 8.40
C ARG A 268 -10.34 -8.45 9.56
N LEU A 269 -9.88 -8.01 10.75
CA LEU A 269 -10.69 -7.80 11.95
C LEU A 269 -11.86 -6.84 11.70
N LEU A 270 -11.62 -5.69 11.08
CA LEU A 270 -12.67 -4.71 10.72
C LEU A 270 -13.68 -5.27 9.69
N ASP A 271 -13.20 -5.98 8.66
CA ASP A 271 -14.05 -6.66 7.68
C ASP A 271 -14.89 -7.79 8.34
N GLN A 272 -14.34 -8.48 9.35
CA GLN A 272 -15.03 -9.51 10.16
C GLN A 272 -16.06 -8.92 11.12
N LEU A 273 -15.74 -7.81 11.80
CA LEU A 273 -16.66 -7.05 12.65
C LEU A 273 -17.86 -6.52 11.84
N ALA A 274 -17.61 -5.95 10.66
CA ALA A 274 -18.67 -5.49 9.77
C ALA A 274 -19.63 -6.62 9.35
N ALA A 275 -19.10 -7.82 9.07
CA ALA A 275 -19.90 -9.01 8.75
C ALA A 275 -20.57 -9.68 9.97
N LEU A 276 -20.23 -9.26 11.18
CA LEU A 276 -20.89 -9.66 12.43
C LEU A 276 -22.01 -8.68 12.80
N ALA A 277 -21.80 -7.37 12.58
CA ALA A 277 -22.81 -6.33 12.81
C ALA A 277 -24.02 -6.41 11.85
N GLU A 278 -23.85 -7.03 10.68
CA GLU A 278 -24.95 -7.32 9.73
C GLU A 278 -25.78 -8.56 10.09
N LEU A 279 -25.39 -9.33 11.10
CA LEU A 279 -26.21 -10.44 11.60
C LEU A 279 -27.26 -9.92 12.60
N PRO A 280 -28.45 -10.55 12.67
CA PRO A 280 -29.41 -10.24 13.72
C PRO A 280 -28.79 -10.49 15.11
N PRO A 281 -29.16 -9.68 16.12
CA PRO A 281 -28.70 -9.87 17.49
C PRO A 281 -29.19 -11.22 18.02
N ALA A 282 -28.29 -11.96 18.67
CA ALA A 282 -28.59 -13.22 19.34
C ALA A 282 -28.04 -13.21 20.77
N ALA A 283 -28.73 -13.88 21.69
CA ALA A 283 -28.28 -14.05 23.06
C ALA A 283 -27.16 -15.09 23.13
N ASP A 284 -25.91 -14.64 23.22
CA ASP A 284 -24.72 -15.49 23.35
C ASP A 284 -23.70 -14.81 24.29
N PRO A 285 -23.79 -15.05 25.61
CA PRO A 285 -22.93 -14.39 26.59
C PRO A 285 -21.46 -14.81 26.45
N ALA A 286 -21.19 -16.02 25.94
CA ALA A 286 -19.83 -16.48 25.68
C ALA A 286 -19.17 -15.68 24.55
N SER A 287 -19.90 -15.40 23.47
CA SER A 287 -19.41 -14.52 22.41
C SER A 287 -19.24 -13.08 22.90
N ALA A 288 -20.15 -12.57 23.73
CA ALA A 288 -20.05 -11.22 24.29
C ALA A 288 -18.81 -11.06 25.19
N ALA A 289 -18.51 -12.04 26.04
CA ALA A 289 -17.31 -12.04 26.87
C ALA A 289 -16.02 -12.03 26.03
N LEU A 290 -15.93 -12.87 24.99
CA LEU A 290 -14.75 -12.88 24.12
C LEU A 290 -14.61 -11.59 23.29
N LEU A 291 -15.72 -10.97 22.87
CA LEU A 291 -15.69 -9.66 22.20
C LEU A 291 -15.24 -8.53 23.13
N CYS A 292 -15.59 -8.58 24.42
CA CYS A 292 -15.11 -7.64 25.43
C CYS A 292 -13.58 -7.73 25.61
N GLU A 293 -13.01 -8.95 25.67
CA GLU A 293 -11.56 -9.17 25.70
C GLU A 293 -10.88 -8.67 24.41
N VAL A 294 -11.48 -8.89 23.24
CA VAL A 294 -11.00 -8.33 21.97
C VAL A 294 -10.99 -6.80 22.00
N ALA A 295 -12.03 -6.15 22.55
CA ALA A 295 -12.09 -4.70 22.69
C ALA A 295 -10.96 -4.18 23.59
N THR A 296 -10.82 -4.76 24.79
CA THR A 296 -9.77 -4.42 25.77
C THR A 296 -8.37 -4.50 25.18
N VAL A 297 -8.04 -5.60 24.49
CA VAL A 297 -6.72 -5.78 23.87
C VAL A 297 -6.51 -4.84 22.69
N CYS A 298 -7.55 -4.56 21.89
CA CYS A 298 -7.46 -3.57 20.82
C CYS A 298 -7.19 -2.16 21.37
N ASP A 299 -7.91 -1.72 22.42
CA ASP A 299 -7.68 -0.41 23.02
C ASP A 299 -6.28 -0.29 23.66
N ALA A 300 -5.80 -1.34 24.33
CA ALA A 300 -4.42 -1.38 24.84
C ALA A 300 -3.38 -1.24 23.70
N CYS A 301 -3.58 -1.93 22.57
CA CYS A 301 -2.72 -1.81 21.39
C CYS A 301 -2.79 -0.42 20.74
N ALA A 302 -3.98 0.17 20.63
CA ALA A 302 -4.16 1.52 20.11
C ALA A 302 -3.49 2.57 21.00
N GLN A 303 -3.62 2.43 22.32
CA GLN A 303 -2.99 3.30 23.30
C GLN A 303 -1.46 3.18 23.28
N SER A 304 -0.92 1.97 23.17
CA SER A 304 0.51 1.72 22.98
C SER A 304 1.05 2.44 21.73
N LEU A 305 0.39 2.27 20.58
CA LEU A 305 0.82 2.90 19.32
C LEU A 305 0.73 4.44 19.33
N ARG A 306 -0.20 5.02 20.09
CA ARG A 306 -0.34 6.49 20.27
C ARG A 306 0.71 7.06 21.23
N THR A 307 0.93 6.40 22.37
CA THR A 307 1.80 6.89 23.45
C THR A 307 3.27 6.50 23.27
N GLY A 308 3.55 5.49 22.45
CA GLY A 308 4.88 4.86 22.34
C GLY A 308 5.27 4.00 23.55
N ARG A 309 4.38 3.83 24.53
CA ARG A 309 4.59 2.94 25.68
C ARG A 309 4.39 1.48 25.26
N PRO A 310 5.11 0.52 25.89
CA PRO A 310 4.92 -0.89 25.59
C PRO A 310 3.48 -1.35 25.90
N PRO A 311 2.88 -2.23 25.09
CA PRO A 311 1.62 -2.87 25.44
C PRO A 311 1.82 -3.85 26.63
N PRO A 312 0.74 -4.27 27.31
CA PRO A 312 0.80 -5.38 28.25
C PRO A 312 1.30 -6.66 27.56
N VAL A 313 1.91 -7.57 28.33
CA VAL A 313 2.47 -8.83 27.80
C VAL A 313 1.38 -9.64 27.11
N PRO A 314 1.56 -10.05 25.83
CA PRO A 314 0.54 -10.80 25.10
C PRO A 314 0.15 -12.12 25.77
N GLY A 315 -1.13 -12.46 25.74
CA GLY A 315 -1.60 -13.79 26.14
C GLY A 315 -2.96 -13.87 26.80
N ALA A 316 -3.49 -12.77 27.35
CA ALA A 316 -4.82 -12.74 27.97
C ALA A 316 -5.91 -13.16 26.96
N LEU A 317 -5.87 -12.62 25.74
CA LEU A 317 -6.77 -12.98 24.67
C LEU A 317 -6.60 -14.45 24.22
N GLU A 318 -5.38 -15.00 24.23
CA GLU A 318 -5.18 -16.42 23.92
C GLU A 318 -5.77 -17.34 25.01
N GLN A 319 -5.70 -16.94 26.28
CA GLN A 319 -6.37 -17.66 27.37
C GLN A 319 -7.89 -17.58 27.23
N ALA A 320 -8.45 -16.40 26.97
CA ALA A 320 -9.88 -16.19 26.72
C ALA A 320 -10.38 -17.03 25.52
N MET A 321 -9.63 -17.08 24.42
CA MET A 321 -9.94 -17.93 23.26
C MET A 321 -9.95 -19.42 23.60
N ARG A 322 -9.05 -19.90 24.46
CA ARG A 322 -9.04 -21.31 24.91
C ARG A 322 -10.24 -21.63 25.81
N GLY A 323 -10.58 -20.75 26.74
CA GLY A 323 -11.77 -20.90 27.59
C GLY A 323 -13.09 -20.82 26.81
N PHE A 324 -13.16 -19.94 25.82
CA PHE A 324 -14.28 -19.91 24.87
C PHE A 324 -14.37 -21.21 24.06
N GLN A 325 -13.24 -21.75 23.59
CA GLN A 325 -13.22 -22.99 22.85
C GLN A 325 -13.62 -24.21 23.70
N SER A 326 -13.22 -24.31 24.97
CA SER A 326 -13.69 -25.40 25.84
C SER A 326 -15.20 -25.30 26.08
N ALA A 327 -15.74 -24.11 26.32
CA ALA A 327 -17.18 -23.90 26.44
C ALA A 327 -17.94 -24.34 25.17
N ARG A 328 -17.44 -24.03 23.97
CA ARG A 328 -17.99 -24.52 22.69
C ARG A 328 -17.97 -26.05 22.59
N VAL A 329 -16.89 -26.70 23.04
CA VAL A 329 -16.77 -28.17 23.03
C VAL A 329 -17.76 -28.81 24.00
N HIS A 330 -17.94 -28.28 25.21
CA HIS A 330 -18.94 -28.77 26.16
C HIS A 330 -20.36 -28.65 25.59
N LEU A 331 -20.72 -27.48 25.04
CA LEU A 331 -22.01 -27.25 24.36
C LEU A 331 -22.25 -28.23 23.21
N ALA A 332 -21.25 -28.47 22.36
CA ALA A 332 -21.36 -29.38 21.22
C ALA A 332 -21.39 -30.87 21.62
N SER A 333 -20.88 -31.23 22.80
CA SER A 333 -20.80 -32.62 23.28
C SER A 333 -22.00 -33.04 24.14
N GLY A 334 -22.86 -32.11 24.56
CA GLY A 334 -24.03 -32.39 25.40
C GLY A 334 -23.71 -32.84 26.84
N ALA A 335 -22.44 -32.83 27.24
CA ALA A 335 -21.99 -33.31 28.54
C ALA A 335 -22.24 -32.25 29.62
N SER A 336 -23.12 -32.56 30.58
CA SER A 336 -23.30 -31.76 31.80
C SER A 336 -22.01 -31.70 32.62
N ALA A 337 -21.84 -30.62 33.39
CA ALA A 337 -20.76 -30.50 34.36
C ALA A 337 -20.80 -31.67 35.38
N PRO A 338 -19.65 -32.08 35.95
CA PRO A 338 -19.61 -33.15 36.96
C PRO A 338 -20.28 -32.69 38.27
N GLY A 339 -21.59 -32.92 38.37
CA GLY A 339 -22.35 -32.86 39.61
C GLY A 339 -22.17 -34.14 40.44
N PRO A 340 -22.60 -34.13 41.73
CA PRO A 340 -22.55 -35.30 42.59
C PRO A 340 -23.39 -36.47 42.03
N PRO A 341 -23.08 -37.72 42.39
CA PRO A 341 -23.73 -38.91 41.83
C PRO A 341 -25.21 -38.96 42.19
N GLY A 342 -26.06 -38.65 41.21
CA GLY A 342 -27.50 -38.84 41.23
C GLY A 342 -27.97 -39.49 39.91
N PRO A 343 -29.22 -39.99 39.85
CA PRO A 343 -29.75 -40.58 38.62
C PRO A 343 -29.73 -39.55 37.49
N PRO A 344 -29.36 -39.95 36.25
CA PRO A 344 -29.27 -39.01 35.15
C PRO A 344 -30.65 -38.40 34.85
N PRO A 345 -30.79 -37.07 34.78
CA PRO A 345 -32.03 -36.46 34.30
C PRO A 345 -32.25 -36.84 32.82
N PRO A 346 -33.49 -36.85 32.32
CA PRO A 346 -33.78 -37.17 30.92
C PRO A 346 -33.13 -36.13 29.98
N THR A 347 -31.98 -36.48 29.41
CA THR A 347 -31.17 -35.64 28.51
C THR A 347 -31.73 -35.63 27.09
N THR A 348 -32.93 -35.08 26.93
CA THR A 348 -33.50 -34.70 25.63
C THR A 348 -33.80 -33.20 25.58
N GLY A 349 -32.78 -32.39 25.89
CA GLY A 349 -32.74 -31.01 25.42
C GLY A 349 -32.49 -31.00 23.90
N PRO A 350 -33.08 -30.06 23.13
CA PRO A 350 -32.77 -29.93 21.70
C PRO A 350 -31.27 -29.65 21.50
N PRO A 351 -30.66 -30.11 20.40
CA PRO A 351 -29.27 -29.83 20.09
C PRO A 351 -29.02 -28.30 20.03
N PRO A 352 -27.82 -27.82 20.39
CA PRO A 352 -27.53 -26.39 20.41
C PRO A 352 -27.82 -25.74 19.04
N PRO A 353 -28.44 -24.55 18.99
CA PRO A 353 -28.80 -23.91 17.73
C PRO A 353 -27.58 -23.73 16.83
N THR A 354 -27.67 -24.24 15.60
CA THR A 354 -26.57 -24.29 14.63
C THR A 354 -26.04 -22.89 14.29
N ASP A 355 -26.94 -21.91 14.25
CA ASP A 355 -26.67 -20.48 14.10
C ASP A 355 -25.78 -19.92 15.22
N VAL A 356 -25.98 -20.34 16.48
CA VAL A 356 -25.11 -19.96 17.61
C VAL A 356 -23.70 -20.51 17.40
N LEU A 357 -23.55 -21.80 17.09
CA LEU A 357 -22.22 -22.37 16.83
C LEU A 357 -21.51 -21.70 15.62
N ARG A 358 -22.26 -21.36 14.57
CA ARG A 358 -21.77 -20.59 13.41
C ARG A 358 -21.36 -19.17 13.79
N ARG A 359 -22.09 -18.48 14.68
CA ARG A 359 -21.73 -17.16 15.22
C ARG A 359 -20.46 -17.26 16.06
N GLN A 360 -20.36 -18.23 16.97
CA GLN A 360 -19.19 -18.48 17.80
C GLN A 360 -17.93 -18.79 16.95
N SER A 361 -18.08 -19.53 15.84
CA SER A 361 -17.01 -19.73 14.84
C SER A 361 -16.51 -18.41 14.24
N ARG A 362 -17.41 -17.47 13.92
CA ARG A 362 -17.04 -16.13 13.42
C ARG A 362 -16.33 -15.30 14.48
N VAL A 363 -16.82 -15.30 15.73
CA VAL A 363 -16.21 -14.56 16.85
C VAL A 363 -14.81 -15.10 17.18
N LEU A 364 -14.61 -16.41 17.16
CA LEU A 364 -13.28 -17.01 17.31
C LEU A 364 -12.34 -16.70 16.12
N ALA A 365 -12.86 -16.59 14.89
CA ALA A 365 -12.07 -16.17 13.73
C ALA A 365 -11.62 -14.70 13.82
N LEU A 366 -12.43 -13.88 14.47
CA LEU A 366 -12.23 -12.46 14.71
C LEU A 366 -11.22 -12.25 15.87
N ALA A 367 -11.36 -13.01 16.96
CA ALA A 367 -10.41 -13.04 18.07
C ALA A 367 -8.99 -13.45 17.62
N GLU A 368 -8.85 -14.44 16.73
CA GLU A 368 -7.52 -14.79 16.16
C GLU A 368 -6.91 -13.63 15.34
N SER A 369 -7.73 -12.86 14.59
CA SER A 369 -7.23 -11.65 13.92
C SER A 369 -6.79 -10.57 14.92
N ALA A 370 -7.52 -10.37 16.02
CA ALA A 370 -7.13 -9.46 17.10
C ALA A 370 -5.87 -9.90 17.84
N ARG A 371 -5.70 -11.20 18.10
CA ARG A 371 -4.48 -11.80 18.68
C ARG A 371 -3.26 -11.62 17.78
N ILE A 372 -3.44 -11.66 16.45
CA ILE A 372 -2.36 -11.33 15.51
C ILE A 372 -2.00 -9.83 15.59
N VAL A 373 -2.96 -8.93 15.83
CA VAL A 373 -2.68 -7.51 16.09
C VAL A 373 -1.92 -7.34 17.40
N GLU A 374 -2.36 -7.96 18.49
CA GLU A 374 -1.71 -7.96 19.82
C GLU A 374 -0.21 -8.30 19.73
N VAL A 375 0.08 -9.50 19.21
CA VAL A 375 1.46 -10.00 19.08
C VAL A 375 2.28 -9.15 18.09
N ALA A 376 1.68 -8.65 17.01
CA ALA A 376 2.39 -7.82 16.05
C ALA A 376 2.67 -6.39 16.58
N VAL A 377 1.80 -5.82 17.42
CA VAL A 377 2.03 -4.53 18.08
C VAL A 377 3.09 -4.66 19.17
N ASP A 378 3.06 -5.74 19.96
CA ASP A 378 4.13 -6.08 20.92
C ASP A 378 5.50 -6.19 20.23
N ILE A 379 5.62 -7.01 19.17
CA ILE A 379 6.87 -7.15 18.40
C ILE A 379 7.33 -5.80 17.79
N ALA A 380 6.40 -4.91 17.43
CA ALA A 380 6.71 -3.58 16.90
C ALA A 380 7.20 -2.59 17.96
N ALA A 381 6.81 -2.77 19.23
CA ALA A 381 7.15 -1.91 20.36
C ALA A 381 8.37 -2.43 21.15
N ASN A 382 8.34 -3.70 21.56
CA ASN A 382 9.31 -4.35 22.46
C ASN A 382 10.43 -5.10 21.73
N GLY A 383 10.24 -5.47 20.45
CA GLY A 383 11.25 -6.15 19.66
C GLY A 383 11.07 -7.68 19.66
N PRO A 384 12.03 -8.49 20.13
CA PRO A 384 11.83 -9.93 20.26
C PRO A 384 10.81 -10.19 21.38
N PRO A 385 9.78 -11.04 21.16
CA PRO A 385 8.80 -11.36 22.20
C PRO A 385 9.43 -12.20 23.31
N ALA A 386 8.97 -12.00 24.55
CA ALA A 386 9.51 -12.69 25.73
C ALA A 386 9.24 -14.22 25.75
N GLY A 387 8.28 -14.68 24.95
CA GLY A 387 8.00 -16.10 24.71
C GLY A 387 7.73 -16.37 23.23
N ARG A 388 7.82 -17.63 22.81
CA ARG A 388 7.61 -18.01 21.40
C ARG A 388 6.16 -17.79 20.96
N PRO A 389 5.86 -16.88 20.02
CA PRO A 389 4.50 -16.64 19.57
C PRO A 389 3.99 -17.84 18.77
N SER A 390 2.83 -18.39 19.16
CA SER A 390 2.19 -19.52 18.47
C SER A 390 1.16 -19.03 17.44
N PRO A 391 1.16 -19.51 16.18
CA PRO A 391 2.14 -20.40 15.56
C PRO A 391 3.39 -19.63 15.10
N HIS A 392 4.57 -20.21 15.33
CA HIS A 392 5.87 -19.59 15.02
C HIS A 392 6.00 -19.15 13.56
N ASP A 393 5.45 -19.91 12.60
CA ASP A 393 5.61 -19.63 11.16
C ASP A 393 4.98 -18.31 10.72
N LEU A 394 3.94 -17.84 11.43
CA LEU A 394 3.34 -16.51 11.21
C LEU A 394 4.22 -15.36 11.69
N PHE A 395 5.12 -15.64 12.64
CA PHE A 395 5.99 -14.66 13.29
C PHE A 395 7.48 -15.02 13.14
N TRP A 396 7.84 -15.73 12.06
CA TRP A 396 9.20 -16.20 11.75
C TRP A 396 10.30 -15.12 11.79
N TYR A 397 9.92 -13.85 11.76
CA TYR A 397 10.79 -12.67 11.80
C TYR A 397 11.01 -12.12 13.22
N ALA A 398 10.28 -12.61 14.23
CA ALA A 398 10.31 -12.11 15.60
C ALA A 398 11.64 -12.43 16.30
N GLU A 399 12.07 -13.69 16.27
CA GLU A 399 13.34 -14.16 16.88
C GLU A 399 14.59 -13.67 16.10
N LEU A 400 14.44 -13.29 14.83
CA LEU A 400 15.59 -12.94 13.97
C LEU A 400 16.10 -11.52 14.22
N SER A 401 17.42 -11.34 14.15
CA SER A 401 18.05 -10.02 14.21
C SER A 401 17.79 -9.20 12.94
N THR A 402 17.80 -7.87 13.07
CA THR A 402 17.66 -6.93 11.95
C THR A 402 18.64 -7.20 10.79
N PRO A 403 19.97 -7.42 11.01
CA PRO A 403 20.88 -7.75 9.90
C PRO A 403 20.55 -9.09 9.23
N THR A 404 20.14 -10.12 9.97
CA THR A 404 19.73 -11.41 9.38
C THR A 404 18.46 -11.28 8.53
N LEU A 405 17.49 -10.48 8.97
CA LEU A 405 16.29 -10.15 8.18
C LEU A 405 16.63 -9.39 6.89
N TRP A 406 17.62 -8.50 6.96
CA TRP A 406 18.17 -7.78 5.81
C TRP A 406 18.88 -8.71 4.84
N ALA A 407 19.82 -9.54 5.30
CA ALA A 407 20.55 -10.50 4.48
C ALA A 407 19.59 -11.47 3.77
N ARG A 408 18.61 -12.04 4.48
CA ARG A 408 17.56 -12.88 3.88
C ARG A 408 16.74 -12.16 2.81
N ARG A 409 16.49 -10.84 2.97
CA ARG A 409 15.74 -10.05 1.99
C ARG A 409 16.59 -9.67 0.78
N VAL A 410 17.87 -9.36 0.98
CA VAL A 410 18.85 -9.09 -0.10
C VAL A 410 19.07 -10.35 -0.92
N LEU A 411 19.52 -11.45 -0.30
CA LEU A 411 19.79 -12.72 -0.97
C LEU A 411 18.54 -13.28 -1.66
N GLY A 412 17.36 -13.20 -1.01
CA GLY A 412 16.09 -13.60 -1.61
C GLY A 412 15.64 -12.75 -2.81
N ASN A 413 16.24 -11.57 -3.01
CA ASN A 413 16.04 -10.73 -4.19
C ASN A 413 17.21 -10.75 -5.17
N MET A 414 18.38 -11.32 -4.84
CA MET A 414 19.50 -11.49 -5.77
C MET A 414 19.27 -12.68 -6.71
N THR A 415 18.22 -12.62 -7.53
CA THR A 415 17.88 -13.64 -8.53
C THR A 415 17.40 -13.00 -9.83
N LEU A 416 17.62 -13.68 -10.96
CA LEU A 416 17.08 -13.32 -12.28
C LEU A 416 15.54 -13.45 -12.38
N ARG A 417 14.85 -13.70 -11.26
CA ARG A 417 13.39 -13.69 -11.13
C ARG A 417 12.89 -12.53 -10.25
N SER A 418 13.78 -11.78 -9.60
CA SER A 418 13.40 -10.61 -8.82
C SER A 418 13.42 -9.37 -9.68
N VAL A 419 12.25 -8.74 -9.80
CA VAL A 419 12.08 -7.49 -10.53
C VAL A 419 12.96 -6.37 -9.96
N LEU A 420 13.25 -6.37 -8.66
CA LEU A 420 14.13 -5.37 -8.04
C LEU A 420 15.59 -5.51 -8.50
N PHE A 421 16.10 -6.75 -8.60
CA PHE A 421 17.44 -7.02 -9.10
C PHE A 421 17.56 -6.67 -10.59
N GLN A 422 16.65 -7.18 -11.40
CA GLN A 422 16.63 -6.94 -12.85
C GLN A 422 16.42 -5.45 -13.18
N ASN A 423 15.60 -4.72 -12.42
CA ASN A 423 15.47 -3.27 -12.57
C ASN A 423 16.76 -2.53 -12.18
N ALA A 424 17.45 -2.96 -11.11
CA ALA A 424 18.73 -2.37 -10.72
C ALA A 424 19.81 -2.61 -11.78
N VAL A 425 19.91 -3.82 -12.33
CA VAL A 425 20.80 -4.15 -13.45
C VAL A 425 20.47 -3.30 -14.69
N ARG A 426 19.19 -3.14 -15.03
CA ARG A 426 18.75 -2.29 -16.16
C ARG A 426 19.18 -0.83 -16.01
N ILE A 427 18.95 -0.25 -14.82
CA ILE A 427 19.34 1.13 -14.52
C ILE A 427 20.86 1.27 -14.58
N ALA A 428 21.60 0.36 -13.93
CA ALA A 428 23.06 0.33 -13.94
C ALA A 428 23.64 0.26 -15.37
N LEU A 429 23.17 -0.68 -16.19
CA LEU A 429 23.62 -0.85 -17.57
C LEU A 429 23.28 0.37 -18.44
N GLY A 430 22.08 0.95 -18.30
CA GLY A 430 21.69 2.15 -19.05
C GLY A 430 22.54 3.37 -18.73
N LEU A 431 22.87 3.57 -17.45
CA LEU A 431 23.74 4.66 -17.01
C LEU A 431 25.20 4.45 -17.42
N ALA A 432 25.71 3.22 -17.31
CA ALA A 432 27.05 2.86 -17.74
C ALA A 432 27.21 3.03 -19.27
N ALA A 433 26.24 2.55 -20.06
CA ALA A 433 26.20 2.76 -21.50
C ALA A 433 26.14 4.25 -21.85
N ALA A 434 25.32 5.04 -21.16
CA ALA A 434 25.27 6.49 -21.33
C ALA A 434 26.61 7.18 -21.00
N ARG A 435 27.31 6.76 -19.93
CA ARG A 435 28.62 7.31 -19.57
C ARG A 435 29.73 6.91 -20.56
N LEU A 436 29.66 5.70 -21.13
CA LEU A 436 30.55 5.26 -22.21
C LEU A 436 30.31 6.11 -23.46
N VAL A 437 29.07 6.17 -23.96
CA VAL A 437 28.70 6.93 -25.18
C VAL A 437 29.06 8.40 -25.05
N ALA A 438 28.71 9.04 -23.93
CA ALA A 438 29.04 10.44 -23.69
C ALA A 438 30.55 10.71 -23.64
N GLY A 439 31.33 9.78 -23.08
CA GLY A 439 32.78 9.86 -23.01
C GLY A 439 33.52 9.44 -24.29
N SER A 440 32.86 8.73 -25.22
CA SER A 440 33.44 8.32 -26.51
C SER A 440 33.12 9.29 -27.65
N LEU A 441 32.03 10.04 -27.55
CA LEU A 441 31.60 11.05 -28.52
C LEU A 441 32.04 12.48 -28.15
N ASP A 442 32.85 12.62 -27.09
CA ASP A 442 33.28 13.88 -26.48
C ASP A 442 32.16 14.93 -26.36
N LEU A 443 30.99 14.48 -25.92
CA LEU A 443 29.82 15.35 -25.79
C LEU A 443 30.09 16.35 -24.66
N ALA A 444 30.38 17.59 -25.02
CA ALA A 444 30.70 18.69 -24.10
C ALA A 444 29.69 18.87 -22.94
N HIS A 445 28.46 18.36 -23.09
CA HIS A 445 27.39 18.44 -22.08
C HIS A 445 26.76 17.07 -21.74
N GLY A 446 27.43 15.95 -22.02
CA GLY A 446 26.88 14.59 -21.91
C GLY A 446 26.36 14.14 -20.54
N PHE A 447 26.53 14.93 -19.47
CA PHE A 447 25.80 14.73 -18.21
C PHE A 447 24.27 14.86 -18.39
N TRP A 448 23.81 15.65 -19.37
CA TRP A 448 22.39 15.73 -19.73
C TRP A 448 21.83 14.43 -20.31
N VAL A 449 22.64 13.69 -21.08
CA VAL A 449 22.28 12.33 -21.56
C VAL A 449 21.93 11.44 -20.38
N LEU A 450 22.76 11.47 -19.32
CA LEU A 450 22.53 10.67 -18.12
C LEU A 450 21.31 11.15 -17.31
N LEU A 451 21.03 12.45 -17.27
CA LEU A 451 19.83 12.97 -16.61
C LEU A 451 18.55 12.57 -17.37
N ALA A 452 18.59 12.54 -18.71
CA ALA A 452 17.52 12.00 -19.54
C ALA A 452 17.33 10.48 -19.32
N VAL A 453 18.41 9.69 -19.31
CA VAL A 453 18.38 8.24 -19.00
C VAL A 453 17.82 7.97 -17.60
N LEU A 454 18.25 8.74 -16.59
CA LEU A 454 17.75 8.62 -15.22
C LEU A 454 16.25 8.97 -15.12
N THR A 455 15.77 9.92 -15.91
CA THR A 455 14.35 10.30 -15.94
C THR A 455 13.51 9.21 -16.63
N LEU A 456 13.97 8.70 -17.77
CA LEU A 456 13.20 7.79 -18.63
C LEU A 456 13.28 6.32 -18.19
N GLY A 457 14.43 5.89 -17.64
CA GLY A 457 14.68 4.53 -17.14
C GLY A 457 13.75 4.07 -16.01
N ARG A 458 12.92 4.98 -15.46
CA ARG A 458 11.91 4.70 -14.43
C ARG A 458 10.62 4.08 -14.97
N THR A 459 10.48 3.91 -16.30
CA THR A 459 9.25 3.42 -16.96
C THR A 459 9.45 2.05 -17.61
N THR A 460 8.37 1.30 -17.87
CA THR A 460 8.40 0.01 -18.59
C THR A 460 8.20 0.20 -20.08
N VAL A 461 8.84 -0.59 -20.95
CA VAL A 461 8.85 -0.47 -22.43
C VAL A 461 7.58 0.15 -23.07
N GLY A 462 6.38 -0.37 -22.76
CA GLY A 462 5.12 0.14 -23.33
C GLY A 462 4.71 1.54 -22.80
N ALA A 463 4.84 1.77 -21.50
CA ALA A 463 4.64 3.11 -20.91
C ALA A 463 5.79 4.07 -21.26
N ALA A 464 6.99 3.53 -21.42
CA ALA A 464 8.21 4.22 -21.80
C ALA A 464 8.06 4.82 -23.19
N TRP A 465 7.50 4.13 -24.18
CA TRP A 465 7.30 4.74 -25.50
C TRP A 465 6.43 6.01 -25.45
N LYS A 466 5.32 5.99 -24.69
CA LYS A 466 4.47 7.17 -24.50
C LYS A 466 5.20 8.27 -23.71
N ALA A 467 5.87 7.91 -22.60
CA ALA A 467 6.63 8.84 -21.76
C ALA A 467 7.83 9.46 -22.48
N VAL A 468 8.54 8.68 -23.31
CA VAL A 468 9.63 9.09 -24.20
C VAL A 468 9.09 10.09 -25.21
N ARG A 469 7.97 9.81 -25.90
CA ARG A 469 7.36 10.76 -26.84
C ARG A 469 6.96 12.07 -26.14
N GLU A 470 6.32 11.99 -24.97
CA GLU A 470 5.97 13.19 -24.18
C GLU A 470 7.21 13.96 -23.72
N ALA A 471 8.28 13.26 -23.31
CA ALA A 471 9.54 13.87 -22.89
C ALA A 471 10.29 14.54 -24.06
N LEU A 472 10.38 13.90 -25.23
CA LEU A 472 10.98 14.50 -26.43
C LEU A 472 10.19 15.72 -26.89
N VAL A 473 8.86 15.64 -26.97
CA VAL A 473 8.03 16.80 -27.35
C VAL A 473 8.18 17.94 -26.34
N GLY A 474 8.14 17.62 -25.04
CA GLY A 474 8.36 18.59 -23.97
C GLY A 474 9.73 19.25 -24.02
N ASN A 475 10.79 18.47 -24.20
CA ASN A 475 12.15 18.99 -24.34
C ASN A 475 12.34 19.78 -25.63
N ALA A 476 11.73 19.38 -26.74
CA ALA A 476 11.83 20.10 -28.01
C ALA A 476 11.20 21.49 -27.91
N VAL A 477 9.99 21.59 -27.34
CA VAL A 477 9.35 22.89 -27.07
C VAL A 477 10.16 23.71 -26.06
N GLY A 478 10.69 23.07 -25.00
CA GLY A 478 11.55 23.73 -24.01
C GLY A 478 12.87 24.25 -24.59
N ALA A 479 13.48 23.50 -25.51
CA ALA A 479 14.69 23.88 -26.23
C ALA A 479 14.43 25.06 -27.18
N LEU A 480 13.34 25.01 -27.97
CA LEU A 480 12.94 26.14 -28.80
C LEU A 480 12.68 27.42 -27.97
N ALA A 481 11.97 27.29 -26.84
CA ALA A 481 11.74 28.41 -25.92
C ALA A 481 13.04 28.92 -25.26
N ALA A 482 13.93 28.04 -24.83
CA ALA A 482 15.23 28.40 -24.27
C ALA A 482 16.16 29.06 -25.31
N GLY A 483 16.15 28.57 -26.56
CA GLY A 483 16.89 29.17 -27.67
C GLY A 483 16.39 30.57 -28.01
N ALA A 484 15.08 30.74 -28.10
CA ALA A 484 14.46 32.06 -28.30
C ALA A 484 14.77 33.03 -27.14
N LEU A 485 14.75 32.53 -25.89
CA LEU A 485 15.15 33.31 -24.72
C LEU A 485 16.62 33.74 -24.79
N LEU A 486 17.54 32.82 -25.09
CA LEU A 486 18.99 33.08 -25.18
C LEU A 486 19.32 34.07 -26.30
N ILE A 487 18.66 33.95 -27.45
CA ILE A 487 18.81 34.89 -28.58
C ILE A 487 18.21 36.26 -28.23
N GLY A 488 17.04 36.30 -27.58
CA GLY A 488 16.32 37.54 -27.27
C GLY A 488 16.91 38.37 -26.13
N LEU A 489 17.46 37.72 -25.09
CA LEU A 489 18.16 38.41 -23.98
C LEU A 489 19.66 38.61 -24.26
N GLY A 490 20.25 37.87 -25.19
CA GLY A 490 21.67 37.98 -25.53
C GLY A 490 22.56 37.88 -24.30
N SER A 491 23.43 38.88 -24.10
CA SER A 491 24.39 38.98 -23.00
C SER A 491 23.86 39.66 -21.73
N HIS A 492 22.55 39.89 -21.58
CA HIS A 492 21.97 40.52 -20.39
C HIS A 492 21.89 39.53 -19.21
N THR A 493 23.04 39.25 -18.57
CA THR A 493 23.18 38.36 -17.40
C THR A 493 22.15 38.63 -16.30
N ASP A 494 21.90 39.90 -15.98
CA ASP A 494 20.93 40.33 -14.95
C ASP A 494 19.50 39.90 -15.25
N ALA A 495 19.12 39.82 -16.53
CA ALA A 495 17.79 39.37 -16.93
C ALA A 495 17.61 37.87 -16.71
N TYR A 496 18.65 37.06 -16.94
CA TYR A 496 18.65 35.64 -16.57
C TYR A 496 18.64 35.46 -15.05
N ALA A 497 19.41 36.27 -14.31
CA ALA A 497 19.41 36.27 -12.85
C ALA A 497 18.00 36.55 -12.30
N ALA A 498 17.29 37.57 -12.81
CA ALA A 498 15.91 37.87 -12.43
C ALA A 498 14.90 36.76 -12.83
N LEU A 499 15.12 36.10 -13.97
CA LEU A 499 14.20 35.10 -14.52
C LEU A 499 14.34 33.69 -13.88
N LEU A 500 15.48 33.38 -13.26
CA LEU A 500 15.73 32.04 -12.70
C LEU A 500 14.70 31.68 -11.61
N ALA A 501 14.40 32.62 -10.71
CA ALA A 501 13.43 32.41 -9.63
C ALA A 501 12.01 32.06 -10.10
N PRO A 502 11.34 32.86 -10.97
CA PRO A 502 10.03 32.50 -11.51
C PRO A 502 10.09 31.24 -12.39
N ALA A 503 11.17 31.03 -13.17
CA ALA A 503 11.33 29.80 -13.96
C ALA A 503 11.34 28.55 -13.07
N MET A 504 12.06 28.56 -11.94
CA MET A 504 12.10 27.44 -10.99
C MET A 504 10.75 27.22 -10.30
N LEU A 505 10.07 28.28 -9.86
CA LEU A 505 8.73 28.18 -9.27
C LEU A 505 7.72 27.59 -10.26
N LEU A 506 7.71 28.06 -11.51
CA LEU A 506 6.82 27.55 -12.56
C LEU A 506 7.16 26.10 -12.92
N GLY A 507 8.43 25.78 -13.16
CA GLY A 507 8.86 24.43 -13.53
C GLY A 507 8.57 23.38 -12.46
N PHE A 508 8.90 23.67 -11.20
CA PHE A 508 8.73 22.71 -10.10
C PHE A 508 7.28 22.60 -9.61
N SER A 509 6.41 23.59 -9.91
CA SER A 509 4.98 23.50 -9.60
C SER A 509 4.16 22.93 -10.75
N LEU A 510 4.33 23.41 -11.99
CA LEU A 510 3.53 22.99 -13.15
C LEU A 510 3.95 21.62 -13.69
N GLY A 511 5.24 21.27 -13.65
CA GLY A 511 5.72 19.97 -14.13
C GLY A 511 4.99 18.77 -13.48
N PRO A 512 4.94 18.67 -12.14
CA PRO A 512 4.18 17.62 -11.45
C PRO A 512 2.65 17.67 -11.66
N LEU A 513 2.09 18.82 -12.07
CA LEU A 513 0.65 19.01 -12.25
C LEU A 513 0.16 18.72 -13.68
N LEU A 514 0.97 19.05 -14.69
CA LEU A 514 0.62 18.97 -16.11
C LEU A 514 1.28 17.77 -16.83
N GLY A 515 2.23 17.09 -16.19
CA GLY A 515 2.81 15.83 -16.66
C GLY A 515 4.20 15.96 -17.29
N ILE A 516 4.66 14.84 -17.88
CA ILE A 516 6.07 14.62 -18.25
C ILE A 516 6.57 15.68 -19.24
N ALA A 517 5.78 16.04 -20.25
CA ALA A 517 6.17 17.03 -21.26
C ALA A 517 6.47 18.41 -20.65
N TYR A 518 5.57 18.92 -19.80
CA TYR A 518 5.75 20.20 -19.10
C TYR A 518 6.93 20.15 -18.13
N ALA A 519 7.09 19.03 -17.41
CA ALA A 519 8.22 18.84 -16.51
C ALA A 519 9.57 18.89 -17.23
N GLN A 520 9.68 18.29 -18.42
CA GLN A 520 10.90 18.38 -19.25
C GLN A 520 11.12 19.79 -19.81
N GLY A 521 10.11 20.37 -20.45
CA GLY A 521 10.26 21.67 -21.12
C GLY A 521 10.61 22.81 -20.16
N LEU A 522 9.91 22.90 -19.03
CA LEU A 522 10.17 23.93 -18.02
C LEU A 522 11.50 23.69 -17.27
N PHE A 523 11.91 22.43 -17.07
CA PHE A 523 13.23 22.13 -16.49
C PHE A 523 14.37 22.52 -17.46
N THR A 524 14.18 22.36 -18.77
CA THR A 524 15.12 22.89 -19.77
C THR A 524 15.22 24.42 -19.72
N LEU A 525 14.12 25.14 -19.51
CA LEU A 525 14.15 26.59 -19.31
C LEU A 525 14.91 26.99 -18.03
N VAL A 526 14.62 26.35 -16.89
CA VAL A 526 15.34 26.57 -15.62
C VAL A 526 16.86 26.41 -15.78
N VAL A 527 17.27 25.33 -16.46
CA VAL A 527 18.67 25.04 -16.73
C VAL A 527 19.31 26.11 -17.61
N ALA A 528 18.68 26.47 -18.74
CA ALA A 528 19.24 27.45 -19.67
C ALA A 528 19.48 28.80 -18.97
N THR A 529 18.50 29.25 -18.19
CA THR A 529 18.58 30.49 -17.40
C THR A 529 19.66 30.43 -16.32
N ALA A 530 19.93 29.27 -15.71
CA ALA A 530 21.00 29.12 -14.73
C ALA A 530 22.41 29.12 -15.38
N PHE A 531 22.60 28.38 -16.46
CA PHE A 531 23.90 28.29 -17.14
C PHE A 531 24.30 29.58 -17.89
N ALA A 532 23.32 30.34 -18.40
CA ALA A 532 23.55 31.64 -19.01
C ALA A 532 24.22 32.67 -18.07
N GLN A 533 24.20 32.43 -16.75
CA GLN A 533 24.86 33.28 -15.74
C GLN A 533 26.32 32.86 -15.44
N MET A 534 26.73 31.64 -15.81
CA MET A 534 28.04 31.08 -15.46
C MET A 534 29.08 31.24 -16.56
N THR A 535 28.64 31.22 -17.81
CA THR A 535 29.46 31.32 -19.02
C THR A 535 28.63 32.00 -20.11
N PRO A 536 29.22 32.77 -21.05
CA PRO A 536 28.49 33.33 -22.17
C PRO A 536 27.95 32.20 -23.08
N VAL A 537 26.64 31.91 -22.96
CA VAL A 537 25.98 30.81 -23.65
C VAL A 537 25.47 31.24 -25.02
N THR A 538 25.87 30.51 -26.06
CA THR A 538 25.29 30.57 -27.42
C THR A 538 24.10 29.62 -27.55
N TRP A 539 23.30 29.79 -28.62
CA TRP A 539 22.15 28.94 -28.98
C TRP A 539 22.49 27.43 -29.05
N GLN A 540 23.76 27.09 -29.25
CA GLN A 540 24.33 25.74 -29.26
C GLN A 540 24.03 24.94 -27.97
N LEU A 541 23.85 25.59 -26.81
CA LEU A 541 23.40 24.89 -25.59
C LEU A 541 22.02 24.25 -25.76
N SER A 542 21.12 24.91 -26.51
CA SER A 542 19.78 24.40 -26.78
C SER A 542 19.78 23.26 -27.80
N GLU A 543 20.66 23.33 -28.80
CA GLU A 543 20.90 22.23 -29.75
C GLU A 543 21.47 20.99 -29.03
N ALA A 544 22.54 21.16 -28.25
CA ALA A 544 23.13 20.09 -27.44
C ALA A 544 22.08 19.43 -26.54
N ARG A 545 21.25 20.24 -25.87
CA ARG A 545 20.13 19.79 -25.03
C ARG A 545 19.10 18.94 -25.78
N MET A 546 18.85 19.20 -27.06
CA MET A 546 17.99 18.34 -27.89
C MET A 546 18.66 16.98 -28.14
N ILE A 547 19.92 17.01 -28.59
CA ILE A 547 20.71 15.82 -28.92
C ILE A 547 20.88 14.93 -27.68
N ASP A 548 21.15 15.52 -26.52
CA ASP A 548 21.37 14.81 -25.26
C ASP A 548 20.12 14.06 -24.80
N VAL A 549 18.94 14.71 -24.87
CA VAL A 549 17.68 14.08 -24.48
C VAL A 549 17.24 13.03 -25.52
N ALA A 550 17.47 13.26 -26.81
CA ALA A 550 17.21 12.25 -27.85
C ALA A 550 18.11 11.01 -27.66
N THR A 551 19.40 11.22 -27.43
CA THR A 551 20.39 10.16 -27.18
C THR A 551 20.07 9.39 -25.90
N GLY A 552 19.78 10.11 -24.81
CA GLY A 552 19.38 9.49 -23.55
C GLY A 552 18.05 8.74 -23.64
N SER A 553 17.12 9.21 -24.48
CA SER A 553 15.89 8.49 -24.79
C SER A 553 16.14 7.21 -25.58
N ALA A 554 17.02 7.25 -26.58
CA ALA A 554 17.38 6.07 -27.37
C ALA A 554 18.08 5.01 -26.51
N ILE A 555 19.06 5.40 -25.69
CA ILE A 555 19.76 4.50 -24.75
C ILE A 555 18.78 3.95 -23.72
N GLY A 556 17.97 4.81 -23.09
CA GLY A 556 16.97 4.39 -22.10
C GLY A 556 15.93 3.42 -22.67
N LEU A 557 15.49 3.63 -23.91
CA LEU A 557 14.55 2.74 -24.60
C LEU A 557 15.22 1.42 -25.01
N LEU A 558 16.44 1.45 -25.55
CA LEU A 558 17.19 0.26 -25.97
C LEU A 558 17.51 -0.64 -24.77
N CYS A 559 18.02 -0.06 -23.67
CA CYS A 559 18.22 -0.80 -22.42
C CYS A 559 16.89 -1.27 -21.81
N GLY A 560 15.80 -0.52 -21.99
CA GLY A 560 14.44 -0.95 -21.63
C GLY A 560 13.97 -2.19 -22.39
N LEU A 561 14.16 -2.20 -23.71
CA LEU A 561 13.79 -3.29 -24.63
C LEU A 561 14.63 -4.55 -24.38
N LEU A 562 15.95 -4.41 -24.38
CA LEU A 562 16.90 -5.52 -24.25
C LEU A 562 16.83 -6.19 -22.87
N ALA A 563 16.59 -5.43 -21.80
CA ALA A 563 16.53 -5.99 -20.46
C ALA A 563 15.21 -6.74 -20.18
N TRP A 564 14.08 -6.39 -20.82
CA TRP A 564 12.79 -6.97 -20.44
C TRP A 564 11.64 -6.92 -21.48
N PRO A 565 11.40 -7.98 -22.29
CA PRO A 565 10.27 -8.06 -23.21
C PRO A 565 8.89 -8.36 -22.57
N ALA A 566 8.83 -8.83 -21.33
CA ALA A 566 7.59 -9.20 -20.62
C ALA A 566 7.29 -8.35 -19.35
N GLY A 567 7.00 -7.05 -19.52
CA GLY A 567 6.89 -6.05 -18.44
C GLY A 567 5.98 -6.37 -17.24
N ALA A 568 6.13 -5.61 -16.14
CA ALA A 568 5.75 -6.03 -14.78
C ALA A 568 4.28 -6.44 -14.55
N ARG A 569 3.31 -5.96 -15.36
CA ARG A 569 1.93 -6.49 -15.33
C ARG A 569 1.90 -8.02 -15.54
N ARG A 570 2.73 -8.54 -16.46
CA ARG A 570 2.87 -9.99 -16.72
C ARG A 570 3.53 -10.73 -15.56
N GLU A 571 4.46 -10.10 -14.85
CA GLU A 571 5.08 -10.69 -13.65
C GLU A 571 4.09 -10.72 -12.47
N ALA A 572 3.35 -9.62 -12.23
CA ALA A 572 2.30 -9.58 -11.20
C ALA A 572 1.22 -10.64 -11.46
N VAL A 573 0.75 -10.78 -12.70
CA VAL A 573 -0.13 -11.87 -13.16
C VAL A 573 0.46 -13.25 -12.79
N ARG A 574 1.70 -13.53 -13.22
CA ARG A 574 2.35 -14.84 -13.01
C ARG A 574 2.59 -15.14 -11.53
N ALA A 575 2.99 -14.16 -10.73
CA ALA A 575 3.23 -14.32 -9.31
C ALA A 575 1.91 -14.57 -8.53
N MET A 576 0.84 -13.83 -8.85
CA MET A 576 -0.49 -14.00 -8.26
C MET A 576 -1.15 -15.33 -8.64
N ALA A 577 -1.07 -15.74 -9.91
CA ALA A 577 -1.52 -17.06 -10.35
C ALA A 577 -0.67 -18.22 -9.76
N GLY A 578 0.62 -17.98 -9.53
CA GLY A 578 1.49 -18.92 -8.81
C GLY A 578 1.13 -19.05 -7.32
N LEU A 579 0.78 -17.93 -6.68
CA LEU A 579 0.31 -17.89 -5.29
C LEU A 579 -1.00 -18.66 -5.12
N LEU A 580 -2.03 -18.37 -5.93
CA LEU A 580 -3.32 -19.06 -5.85
C LEU A 580 -3.17 -20.58 -5.96
N ARG A 581 -2.43 -21.08 -6.96
CA ARG A 581 -2.15 -22.51 -7.13
C ARG A 581 -1.44 -23.13 -5.93
N THR A 582 -0.47 -22.43 -5.34
CA THR A 582 0.33 -22.97 -4.21
C THR A 582 -0.41 -22.85 -2.86
N CYS A 583 -1.43 -21.99 -2.76
CA CYS A 583 -2.32 -21.96 -1.61
C CYS A 583 -3.46 -22.98 -1.76
N GLY A 584 -4.03 -23.16 -2.96
CA GLY A 584 -5.09 -24.15 -3.24
C GLY A 584 -4.77 -25.55 -2.73
N THR A 585 -3.54 -26.01 -2.99
CA THR A 585 -3.04 -27.32 -2.56
C THR A 585 -2.99 -27.52 -1.03
N LEU A 586 -3.13 -26.45 -0.23
CA LEU A 586 -3.24 -26.54 1.23
C LEU A 586 -4.67 -26.83 1.71
N VAL A 587 -5.70 -26.63 0.86
CA VAL A 587 -7.10 -26.79 1.27
C VAL A 587 -7.49 -28.25 1.53
N PRO A 588 -7.19 -29.23 0.64
CA PRO A 588 -7.46 -30.65 0.91
C PRO A 588 -6.81 -31.22 2.19
N PRO A 589 -5.50 -31.03 2.48
CA PRO A 589 -4.91 -31.57 3.71
C PRO A 589 -5.43 -30.85 4.96
N THR A 590 -5.80 -29.57 4.88
CA THR A 590 -6.40 -28.85 6.02
C THR A 590 -7.77 -29.42 6.39
N ALA A 591 -8.61 -29.76 5.39
CA ALA A 591 -9.87 -30.45 5.62
C ALA A 591 -9.63 -31.85 6.20
N GLN A 592 -8.74 -32.65 5.60
CA GLN A 592 -8.44 -34.01 6.04
C GLN A 592 -7.94 -34.09 7.49
N ASN A 593 -7.17 -33.10 7.95
CA ASN A 593 -6.71 -32.99 9.34
C ASN A 593 -7.84 -32.83 10.37
N LEU A 594 -9.01 -32.32 9.97
CA LEU A 594 -10.20 -32.23 10.84
C LEU A 594 -11.13 -33.43 10.73
N LEU A 595 -11.12 -34.13 9.60
CA LEU A 595 -11.92 -35.34 9.38
C LEU A 595 -11.35 -36.58 10.08
N THR A 596 -10.09 -36.53 10.52
CA THR A 596 -9.38 -37.68 11.09
C THR A 596 -9.49 -37.67 12.63
N PRO A 597 -10.22 -38.62 13.26
CA PRO A 597 -10.28 -38.74 14.72
C PRO A 597 -8.96 -39.35 15.23
N SER A 598 -7.99 -38.50 15.59
CA SER A 598 -6.72 -38.93 16.17
C SER A 598 -6.36 -38.13 17.42
N PRO A 599 -5.92 -38.79 18.51
CA PRO A 599 -5.38 -38.14 19.70
C PRO A 599 -3.97 -37.58 19.48
N VAL A 600 -3.30 -37.94 18.38
CA VAL A 600 -1.96 -37.42 18.03
C VAL A 600 -2.09 -36.01 17.45
N ALA A 601 -1.20 -35.10 17.84
CA ALA A 601 -1.12 -33.77 17.27
C ALA A 601 -0.91 -33.86 15.74
N PRO A 602 -1.80 -33.29 14.90
CA PRO A 602 -1.72 -33.46 13.46
C PRO A 602 -0.46 -32.78 12.91
N THR A 603 0.20 -33.43 11.95
CA THR A 603 1.32 -32.81 11.22
C THR A 603 0.77 -31.64 10.40
N PRO A 604 1.22 -30.39 10.63
CA PRO A 604 0.76 -29.25 9.86
C PRO A 604 1.21 -29.39 8.39
N PRO A 605 0.39 -29.02 7.40
CA PRO A 605 0.79 -29.07 6.00
C PRO A 605 1.96 -28.09 5.76
N ARG A 606 2.85 -28.42 4.82
CA ARG A 606 4.07 -27.62 4.55
C ARG A 606 3.71 -26.27 3.93
N THR A 607 3.64 -25.21 4.75
CA THR A 607 3.27 -23.85 4.32
C THR A 607 4.40 -23.04 3.67
N LEU A 608 5.67 -23.44 3.87
CA LEU A 608 6.85 -22.69 3.40
C LEU A 608 6.83 -22.32 1.90
N PRO A 609 6.43 -23.21 0.95
CA PRO A 609 6.34 -22.84 -0.46
C PRO A 609 5.30 -21.73 -0.72
N SER A 610 4.14 -21.81 -0.08
CA SER A 610 3.04 -20.85 -0.20
C SER A 610 3.43 -19.50 0.43
N LEU A 611 4.12 -19.50 1.57
CA LEU A 611 4.70 -18.30 2.19
C LEU A 611 5.77 -17.64 1.32
N HIS A 612 6.60 -18.43 0.62
CA HIS A 612 7.57 -17.90 -0.34
C HIS A 612 6.86 -17.27 -1.56
N ARG A 613 5.86 -17.94 -2.12
CA ARG A 613 5.03 -17.40 -3.22
C ARG A 613 4.28 -16.13 -2.83
N LEU A 614 3.80 -16.03 -1.58
CA LEU A 614 3.13 -14.84 -1.07
C LEU A 614 4.07 -13.63 -1.09
N ARG A 615 5.30 -13.79 -0.59
CA ARG A 615 6.33 -12.74 -0.63
C ARG A 615 6.67 -12.29 -2.07
N LEU A 616 6.74 -13.22 -3.02
CA LEU A 616 6.97 -12.91 -4.43
C LEU A 616 5.78 -12.15 -5.05
N ALA A 617 4.54 -12.55 -4.75
CA ALA A 617 3.34 -11.87 -5.23
C ALA A 617 3.20 -10.46 -4.63
N GLU A 618 3.47 -10.28 -3.34
CA GLU A 618 3.51 -8.97 -2.68
C GLU A 618 4.58 -8.06 -3.29
N ALA A 619 5.78 -8.58 -3.57
CA ALA A 619 6.85 -7.82 -4.22
C ALA A 619 6.49 -7.42 -5.66
N ALA A 620 5.97 -8.35 -6.47
CA ALA A 620 5.54 -8.07 -7.84
C ALA A 620 4.37 -7.06 -7.88
N TYR A 621 3.43 -7.14 -6.93
CA TYR A 621 2.35 -6.17 -6.80
C TYR A 621 2.84 -4.78 -6.36
N ALA A 622 3.78 -4.71 -5.42
CA ALA A 622 4.38 -3.45 -4.99
C ALA A 622 5.12 -2.76 -6.16
N GLN A 623 5.83 -3.54 -6.98
CA GLN A 623 6.50 -3.04 -8.18
C GLN A 623 5.50 -2.55 -9.23
N TYR A 624 4.49 -3.37 -9.59
CA TYR A 624 3.41 -2.97 -10.51
C TYR A 624 2.77 -1.64 -10.09
N ARG A 625 2.47 -1.46 -8.79
CA ARG A 625 1.92 -0.22 -8.23
C ARG A 625 2.92 0.95 -8.20
N SER A 626 4.22 0.71 -8.28
CA SER A 626 5.25 1.76 -8.37
C SER A 626 5.43 2.29 -9.79
N GLU A 627 5.17 1.44 -10.80
CA GLU A 627 5.29 1.77 -12.22
C GLU A 627 4.01 2.43 -12.78
N SER A 628 2.83 2.07 -12.24
CA SER A 628 1.53 2.70 -12.54
C SER A 628 1.39 4.08 -11.87
N GLY A 629 2.34 4.99 -12.10
CA GLY A 629 2.55 6.23 -11.34
C GLY A 629 1.43 7.29 -11.43
N THR A 630 0.37 7.06 -12.19
CA THR A 630 -0.83 7.92 -12.27
C THR A 630 -2.06 7.16 -11.79
N ALA A 631 -2.95 7.84 -11.07
CA ALA A 631 -4.12 7.25 -10.40
C ALA A 631 -5.28 6.89 -11.36
N ALA A 632 -4.99 6.47 -12.59
CA ALA A 632 -5.96 6.37 -13.69
C ALA A 632 -6.28 4.94 -14.16
N ASP A 633 -5.44 3.94 -13.89
CA ASP A 633 -5.67 2.54 -14.32
C ASP A 633 -5.97 1.59 -13.14
N ASP A 634 -7.13 1.81 -12.50
CA ASP A 634 -7.80 0.81 -11.65
C ASP A 634 -8.63 -0.20 -12.50
N THR A 635 -8.33 -0.31 -13.80
CA THR A 635 -8.96 -1.18 -14.81
C THR A 635 -8.53 -2.65 -14.72
N GLY A 636 -7.55 -2.98 -13.86
CA GLY A 636 -7.05 -4.34 -13.64
C GLY A 636 -7.92 -5.18 -12.68
N PRO A 637 -7.67 -6.50 -12.59
CA PRO A 637 -8.32 -7.36 -11.58
C PRO A 637 -7.93 -6.92 -10.16
N ASP A 638 -8.77 -7.22 -9.16
CA ASP A 638 -8.47 -6.86 -7.77
C ASP A 638 -7.34 -7.73 -7.19
N TRP A 639 -6.10 -7.32 -7.44
CA TRP A 639 -4.89 -7.93 -6.90
C TRP A 639 -4.90 -8.04 -5.38
N HIS A 640 -5.62 -7.14 -4.70
CA HIS A 640 -5.74 -7.21 -3.26
C HIS A 640 -6.70 -8.34 -2.82
N ALA A 641 -7.76 -8.62 -3.58
CA ALA A 641 -8.62 -9.77 -3.34
C ALA A 641 -7.86 -11.11 -3.47
N VAL A 642 -6.89 -11.21 -4.41
CA VAL A 642 -6.01 -12.39 -4.51
C VAL A 642 -5.19 -12.60 -3.23
N LEU A 643 -4.60 -11.53 -2.69
CA LEU A 643 -3.83 -11.59 -1.45
C LEU A 643 -4.71 -11.96 -0.25
N LEU A 644 -5.95 -11.44 -0.18
CA LEU A 644 -6.92 -11.82 0.87
C LEU A 644 -7.30 -13.30 0.82
N VAL A 645 -7.53 -13.85 -0.38
CA VAL A 645 -7.82 -15.29 -0.55
C VAL A 645 -6.65 -16.16 -0.07
N ALA A 646 -5.42 -15.82 -0.48
CA ALA A 646 -4.23 -16.55 -0.07
C ALA A 646 -3.99 -16.49 1.44
N ASP A 647 -4.18 -15.31 2.04
CA ASP A 647 -4.14 -15.07 3.48
C ASP A 647 -5.23 -15.87 4.22
N HIS A 648 -6.47 -15.89 3.71
CA HIS A 648 -7.58 -16.65 4.29
C HIS A 648 -7.35 -18.17 4.28
N ILE A 649 -6.70 -18.71 3.23
CA ILE A 649 -6.29 -20.11 3.18
C ILE A 649 -5.22 -20.40 4.24
N LEU A 650 -4.17 -19.58 4.30
CA LEU A 650 -3.10 -19.72 5.30
C LEU A 650 -3.64 -19.60 6.74
N MET A 651 -4.58 -18.70 7.00
CA MET A 651 -5.24 -18.59 8.30
C MET A 651 -6.07 -19.83 8.66
N GLY A 652 -6.76 -20.42 7.69
CA GLY A 652 -7.43 -21.72 7.89
C GLY A 652 -6.45 -22.80 8.33
N VAL A 653 -5.33 -22.93 7.61
CA VAL A 653 -4.26 -23.90 7.90
C VAL A 653 -3.73 -23.79 9.34
N TYR A 654 -3.54 -22.58 9.87
CA TYR A 654 -3.01 -22.39 11.22
C TYR A 654 -4.08 -22.41 12.34
N ARG A 655 -5.28 -21.91 12.06
CA ARG A 655 -6.36 -21.78 13.06
C ARG A 655 -7.11 -23.10 13.26
N LEU A 656 -7.48 -23.77 12.17
CA LEU A 656 -8.38 -24.93 12.22
C LEU A 656 -7.80 -26.10 13.03
N PRO A 657 -6.50 -26.48 12.92
CA PRO A 657 -5.96 -27.56 13.74
C PRO A 657 -5.92 -27.25 15.25
N ARG A 658 -5.87 -25.96 15.63
CA ARG A 658 -5.80 -25.46 17.01
C ARG A 658 -7.16 -25.31 17.69
N PHE A 659 -8.14 -24.78 16.97
CA PHE A 659 -9.45 -24.39 17.53
C PHE A 659 -10.66 -24.88 16.73
N GLY A 660 -10.46 -25.71 15.71
CA GLY A 660 -11.58 -26.37 15.02
C GLY A 660 -12.21 -27.41 15.95
N LEU A 661 -13.53 -27.34 16.13
CA LEU A 661 -14.29 -28.40 16.81
C LEU A 661 -14.03 -29.74 16.10
N ARG A 662 -13.55 -30.77 16.82
CA ARG A 662 -13.43 -32.13 16.27
C ARG A 662 -14.57 -32.99 16.81
N PRO A 663 -15.26 -33.76 15.97
CA PRO A 663 -16.32 -34.65 16.44
C PRO A 663 -15.68 -35.84 17.18
N GLY A 664 -16.18 -36.15 18.39
CA GLY A 664 -15.62 -37.23 19.22
C GLY A 664 -15.77 -38.62 18.60
N ASN A 665 -16.93 -38.86 17.98
CA ASN A 665 -17.14 -39.93 17.02
C ASN A 665 -16.97 -39.31 15.62
N GLY A 666 -16.09 -39.86 14.78
CA GLY A 666 -15.71 -39.25 13.49
C GLY A 666 -16.89 -38.89 12.57
N PRO A 667 -16.69 -37.97 11.59
CA PRO A 667 -17.75 -37.53 10.68
C PRO A 667 -18.44 -38.70 9.98
N SER A 668 -19.77 -38.62 9.81
CA SER A 668 -20.51 -39.60 9.02
C SER A 668 -19.97 -39.64 7.58
N ARG A 669 -20.09 -40.78 6.88
CA ARG A 669 -19.54 -40.93 5.52
C ARG A 669 -20.00 -39.79 4.57
N PRO A 670 -21.30 -39.43 4.48
CA PRO A 670 -21.75 -38.32 3.63
C PRO A 670 -21.12 -36.97 3.99
N CYS A 671 -20.93 -36.69 5.30
CA CYS A 671 -20.22 -35.51 5.78
C CYS A 671 -18.75 -35.49 5.33
N ALA A 672 -18.04 -36.60 5.54
CA ALA A 672 -16.62 -36.73 5.17
C ALA A 672 -16.40 -36.70 3.65
N ASP A 673 -17.35 -37.23 2.87
CA ASP A 673 -17.36 -37.14 1.40
C ASP A 673 -17.60 -35.70 0.94
N TRP A 674 -18.63 -35.02 1.47
CA TRP A 674 -18.89 -33.61 1.17
C TRP A 674 -17.68 -32.73 1.47
N ALA A 675 -17.01 -32.91 2.62
CA ALA A 675 -15.85 -32.11 2.99
C ALA A 675 -14.68 -32.33 2.03
N ARG A 676 -14.37 -33.58 1.68
CA ARG A 676 -13.31 -33.92 0.72
C ARG A 676 -13.63 -33.39 -0.68
N THR A 677 -14.86 -33.56 -1.16
CA THR A 677 -15.31 -33.03 -2.46
C THR A 677 -15.29 -31.51 -2.51
N SER A 678 -15.69 -30.84 -1.42
CA SER A 678 -15.66 -29.37 -1.28
C SER A 678 -14.24 -28.82 -1.26
N ALA A 679 -13.35 -29.43 -0.49
CA ALA A 679 -11.94 -29.04 -0.43
C ALA A 679 -11.22 -29.23 -1.79
N ALA A 680 -11.45 -30.37 -2.46
CA ALA A 680 -10.93 -30.63 -3.81
C ALA A 680 -11.61 -29.79 -4.91
N ARG A 681 -12.80 -29.22 -4.66
CA ARG A 681 -13.41 -28.21 -5.54
C ARG A 681 -12.75 -26.84 -5.35
N LEU A 682 -12.52 -26.42 -4.11
CA LEU A 682 -11.87 -25.15 -3.79
C LEU A 682 -10.42 -25.08 -4.31
N ASP A 683 -9.66 -26.18 -4.21
CA ASP A 683 -8.33 -26.29 -4.82
C ASP A 683 -8.39 -26.08 -6.35
N ARG A 684 -9.19 -26.88 -7.06
CA ARG A 684 -9.42 -26.74 -8.51
C ARG A 684 -9.87 -25.33 -8.90
N GLU A 685 -10.72 -24.71 -8.08
CA GLU A 685 -11.22 -23.35 -8.31
C GLU A 685 -10.12 -22.28 -8.19
N THR A 686 -9.21 -22.41 -7.21
CA THR A 686 -8.03 -21.52 -7.15
C THR A 686 -7.11 -21.69 -8.37
N GLY A 687 -6.94 -22.92 -8.86
CA GLY A 687 -6.20 -23.22 -10.10
C GLY A 687 -6.88 -22.65 -11.35
N ARG A 688 -8.21 -22.69 -11.40
CA ARG A 688 -9.03 -22.13 -12.48
C ARG A 688 -8.94 -20.61 -12.53
N ILE A 689 -9.08 -19.94 -11.39
CA ILE A 689 -8.93 -18.48 -11.29
C ILE A 689 -7.49 -18.04 -11.59
N ALA A 690 -6.48 -18.84 -11.19
CA ALA A 690 -5.09 -18.61 -11.59
C ALA A 690 -4.88 -18.68 -13.12
N SER A 691 -5.62 -19.56 -13.81
CA SER A 691 -5.59 -19.67 -15.28
C SER A 691 -6.29 -18.47 -15.95
N LEU A 692 -7.46 -18.06 -15.43
CA LEU A 692 -8.16 -16.83 -15.85
C LEU A 692 -7.28 -15.57 -15.73
N LEU A 693 -6.48 -15.45 -14.66
CA LEU A 693 -5.55 -14.33 -14.50
C LEU A 693 -4.46 -14.28 -15.59
N ILE A 694 -4.06 -15.43 -16.13
CA ILE A 694 -3.04 -15.54 -17.19
C ILE A 694 -3.65 -15.26 -18.58
N GLY A 695 -4.98 -15.27 -18.70
CA GLY A 695 -5.74 -15.01 -19.94
C GLY A 695 -6.32 -16.27 -20.59
N GLU A 696 -6.19 -17.43 -19.94
CA GLU A 696 -6.86 -18.66 -20.36
C GLU A 696 -8.37 -18.56 -20.10
N ARG A 697 -9.19 -19.31 -20.86
CA ARG A 697 -10.65 -19.33 -20.72
C ARG A 697 -11.15 -20.73 -20.30
N PRO A 698 -10.87 -21.17 -19.05
CA PRO A 698 -11.45 -22.41 -18.54
C PRO A 698 -12.98 -22.30 -18.43
N ALA A 699 -13.67 -23.45 -18.44
CA ALA A 699 -15.11 -23.52 -18.25
C ALA A 699 -15.54 -22.87 -16.91
N PRO A 700 -16.79 -22.36 -16.78
CA PRO A 700 -17.27 -21.75 -15.54
C PRO A 700 -17.15 -22.68 -14.32
N GLY A 701 -16.76 -22.12 -13.18
CA GLY A 701 -16.71 -22.84 -11.91
C GLY A 701 -18.14 -23.18 -11.44
N ALA A 702 -18.36 -24.41 -11.00
CA ALA A 702 -19.63 -24.79 -10.40
C ALA A 702 -19.66 -24.40 -8.91
N PRO A 703 -20.74 -23.75 -8.41
CA PRO A 703 -20.79 -23.23 -7.05
C PRO A 703 -20.57 -24.30 -5.97
N LEU A 704 -20.17 -23.88 -4.78
CA LEU A 704 -20.03 -24.80 -3.64
C LEU A 704 -21.43 -25.33 -3.25
N VAL A 705 -21.56 -26.65 -3.17
CA VAL A 705 -22.82 -27.31 -2.77
C VAL A 705 -22.93 -27.22 -1.24
N PRO A 706 -24.10 -26.89 -0.66
CA PRO A 706 -24.30 -26.94 0.80
C PRO A 706 -24.09 -28.36 1.35
N PRO A 707 -23.81 -28.52 2.65
CA PRO A 707 -23.71 -29.85 3.27
C PRO A 707 -25.04 -30.62 3.13
N PRO A 708 -25.00 -31.96 2.95
CA PRO A 708 -26.19 -32.76 2.77
C PRO A 708 -27.06 -32.81 4.04
N GLU A 709 -28.36 -33.03 3.86
CA GLU A 709 -29.31 -33.20 4.97
C GLU A 709 -28.88 -34.34 5.90
N GLY A 710 -29.07 -34.16 7.21
CA GLY A 710 -28.54 -35.07 8.24
C GLY A 710 -27.06 -34.85 8.59
N CYS A 711 -26.31 -34.03 7.84
CA CYS A 711 -24.96 -33.64 8.23
C CYS A 711 -24.99 -32.55 9.32
N SER A 712 -25.03 -32.98 10.60
CA SER A 712 -24.94 -32.04 11.71
C SER A 712 -23.62 -31.26 11.66
N PRO A 713 -23.62 -29.93 11.83
CA PRO A 713 -22.40 -29.12 11.88
C PRO A 713 -21.41 -29.57 12.98
N ALA A 714 -21.92 -30.17 14.07
CA ALA A 714 -21.08 -30.79 15.10
C ALA A 714 -20.31 -31.99 14.55
N THR A 715 -20.93 -32.80 13.68
CA THR A 715 -20.35 -33.97 13.01
C THR A 715 -19.29 -33.59 11.98
N LEU A 716 -19.40 -32.41 11.33
CA LEU A 716 -18.47 -32.00 10.26
C LEU A 716 -17.41 -30.96 10.69
N SER A 717 -17.50 -30.44 11.91
CA SER A 717 -16.86 -29.19 12.34
C SER A 717 -17.47 -27.95 11.69
N VAL A 718 -18.22 -27.20 12.48
CA VAL A 718 -18.76 -25.86 12.14
C VAL A 718 -17.65 -24.92 11.64
N ASP A 719 -16.45 -25.04 12.19
CA ASP A 719 -15.31 -24.20 11.83
C ASP A 719 -14.79 -24.53 10.41
N LEU A 720 -14.84 -25.81 10.00
CA LEU A 720 -14.51 -26.26 8.64
C LEU A 720 -15.56 -25.80 7.62
N GLU A 721 -16.84 -26.01 7.93
CA GLU A 721 -17.98 -25.58 7.11
C GLU A 721 -17.92 -24.06 6.85
N MET A 722 -17.77 -23.27 7.92
CA MET A 722 -17.71 -21.81 7.85
C MET A 722 -16.49 -21.30 7.06
N TRP A 723 -15.32 -21.95 7.22
CA TRP A 723 -14.11 -21.59 6.48
C TRP A 723 -14.25 -21.90 4.98
N MET A 724 -14.67 -23.11 4.61
CA MET A 724 -14.85 -23.48 3.19
C MET A 724 -15.91 -22.63 2.50
N THR A 725 -17.02 -22.32 3.19
CA THR A 725 -18.08 -21.44 2.68
C THR A 725 -17.58 -20.00 2.50
N SER A 726 -16.83 -19.47 3.46
CA SER A 726 -16.24 -18.12 3.36
C SER A 726 -15.21 -18.03 2.23
N LEU A 727 -14.36 -19.04 2.08
CA LEU A 727 -13.37 -19.13 1.00
C LEU A 727 -14.06 -19.20 -0.37
N GLY A 728 -15.10 -20.02 -0.52
CA GLY A 728 -15.90 -20.09 -1.76
C GLY A 728 -16.47 -18.73 -2.16
N LEU A 729 -17.11 -18.01 -1.22
CA LEU A 729 -17.64 -16.67 -1.46
C LEU A 729 -16.56 -15.64 -1.85
N GLN A 730 -15.34 -15.74 -1.28
CA GLN A 730 -14.22 -14.88 -1.67
C GLN A 730 -13.71 -15.21 -3.08
N LEU A 731 -13.64 -16.49 -3.46
CA LEU A 731 -13.27 -16.92 -4.81
C LEU A 731 -14.27 -16.44 -5.86
N THR A 732 -15.58 -16.54 -5.61
CA THR A 732 -16.62 -16.00 -6.51
C THR A 732 -16.51 -14.48 -6.68
N ARG A 733 -16.25 -13.73 -5.60
CA ARG A 733 -16.03 -12.28 -5.68
C ARG A 733 -14.75 -11.93 -6.46
N LEU A 734 -13.69 -12.73 -6.28
CA LEU A 734 -12.44 -12.58 -7.00
C LEU A 734 -12.64 -12.84 -8.50
N GLU A 735 -13.30 -13.94 -8.89
CA GLU A 735 -13.67 -14.19 -10.30
C GLU A 735 -14.48 -13.04 -10.89
N ALA A 736 -15.50 -12.54 -10.20
CA ALA A 736 -16.30 -11.42 -10.66
C ALA A 736 -15.48 -10.12 -10.81
N SER A 737 -14.34 -9.97 -10.12
CA SER A 737 -13.38 -8.87 -10.36
C SER A 737 -12.52 -9.13 -11.61
N VAL A 738 -12.08 -10.38 -11.83
CA VAL A 738 -11.25 -10.79 -12.98
C VAL A 738 -12.05 -10.74 -14.29
N ALA A 739 -13.32 -11.18 -14.28
CA ALA A 739 -14.19 -11.13 -15.46
C ALA A 739 -14.47 -9.69 -15.91
N ARG A 740 -14.73 -8.78 -14.96
CA ARG A 740 -14.90 -7.34 -15.24
C ARG A 740 -13.63 -6.72 -15.83
N ALA A 741 -12.46 -7.04 -15.30
CA ALA A 741 -11.17 -6.55 -15.82
C ALA A 741 -10.82 -7.07 -17.23
N HIS A 742 -11.41 -8.19 -17.66
CA HIS A 742 -11.28 -8.72 -19.02
C HIS A 742 -12.44 -8.32 -19.96
N GLY A 743 -13.30 -7.37 -19.55
CA GLY A 743 -14.40 -6.87 -20.38
C GLY A 743 -15.48 -7.91 -20.71
N SER A 744 -15.52 -9.04 -20.01
CA SER A 744 -16.55 -10.06 -20.24
C SER A 744 -17.86 -9.63 -19.60
N PRO A 745 -19.00 -9.67 -20.31
CA PRO A 745 -20.29 -9.38 -19.70
C PRO A 745 -20.55 -10.40 -18.59
N ALA A 746 -20.97 -9.91 -17.42
CA ALA A 746 -21.41 -10.79 -16.34
C ALA A 746 -22.54 -11.70 -16.83
N PRO A 747 -22.61 -12.97 -16.39
CA PRO A 747 -23.74 -13.83 -16.74
C PRO A 747 -25.03 -13.18 -16.22
N GLN A 748 -25.84 -12.69 -17.16
CA GLN A 748 -27.17 -12.19 -16.84
C GLN A 748 -28.00 -13.39 -16.39
N GLY A 749 -28.22 -13.51 -15.08
CA GLY A 749 -29.19 -14.44 -14.53
C GLY A 749 -30.56 -14.21 -15.17
N ASP A 750 -31.30 -15.29 -15.37
CA ASP A 750 -32.44 -15.32 -16.28
C ASP A 750 -33.47 -14.22 -16.03
N ARG A 751 -33.54 -13.28 -16.98
CA ARG A 751 -34.60 -12.26 -17.11
C ARG A 751 -35.09 -12.15 -18.56
N ARG A 752 -34.92 -13.21 -19.36
CA ARG A 752 -35.43 -13.28 -20.74
C ARG A 752 -36.70 -14.08 -20.91
N GLU A 753 -37.11 -14.88 -19.92
CA GLU A 753 -38.32 -15.70 -20.02
C GLU A 753 -39.60 -14.92 -19.65
N ASP A 754 -39.60 -14.10 -18.60
CA ASP A 754 -40.77 -13.28 -18.21
C ASP A 754 -41.20 -12.24 -19.26
N ARG A 755 -40.25 -11.67 -20.02
CA ARG A 755 -40.57 -10.73 -21.11
C ARG A 755 -41.20 -11.38 -22.34
N ARG A 756 -41.28 -12.71 -22.43
CA ARG A 756 -41.99 -13.41 -23.52
C ARG A 756 -43.39 -13.90 -23.15
N ARG A 757 -43.78 -13.93 -21.87
CA ARG A 757 -45.18 -14.18 -21.47
C ARG A 757 -46.06 -12.91 -21.49
N GLY A 758 -45.52 -11.74 -21.19
CA GLY A 758 -46.29 -10.48 -21.13
C GLY A 758 -46.70 -9.84 -22.47
N SER A 759 -46.51 -10.50 -23.62
CA SER A 759 -46.69 -9.89 -24.95
C SER A 759 -47.67 -10.65 -25.87
N ARG A 760 -48.46 -11.60 -25.35
CA ARG A 760 -49.40 -12.40 -26.16
C ARG A 760 -50.89 -12.16 -25.90
N ASP A 761 -51.26 -11.31 -24.94
CA ASP A 761 -52.65 -11.20 -24.45
C ASP A 761 -53.40 -9.89 -24.83
N THR A 762 -52.90 -9.11 -25.80
CA THR A 762 -53.49 -7.81 -26.19
C THR A 762 -53.83 -7.67 -27.68
N ARG A 763 -54.12 -8.79 -28.37
CA ARG A 763 -54.70 -8.77 -29.75
C ARG A 763 -55.70 -9.90 -30.01
N SER A 764 -56.83 -9.93 -29.29
CA SER A 764 -58.06 -10.59 -29.77
C SER A 764 -59.31 -10.18 -28.98
N LYS A 765 -59.93 -9.04 -29.37
CA LYS A 765 -61.36 -8.73 -29.12
C LYS A 765 -61.74 -7.40 -29.79
N CYS A 766 -62.21 -7.48 -31.03
CA CYS A 766 -62.99 -6.44 -31.71
C CYS A 766 -63.63 -7.01 -32.98
N ARG A 767 -64.78 -7.70 -32.84
CA ARG A 767 -65.77 -7.90 -33.92
C ARG A 767 -67.17 -7.96 -33.29
N HIS A 768 -68.03 -7.03 -33.71
CA HIS A 768 -69.48 -7.08 -33.50
C HIS A 768 -70.13 -8.17 -34.38
N PRO A 769 -71.30 -8.67 -33.97
CA PRO A 769 -72.60 -8.26 -34.57
C PRO A 769 -73.38 -7.36 -33.58
N ARG A 770 -74.15 -6.35 -34.02
CA ARG A 770 -75.49 -6.36 -34.67
C ARG A 770 -76.63 -6.94 -33.81
N ASP A 771 -77.46 -5.99 -33.37
CA ASP A 771 -78.94 -5.95 -33.34
C ASP A 771 -79.73 -7.13 -32.73
N GLY A 772 -80.54 -6.79 -31.71
CA GLY A 772 -81.41 -7.68 -30.94
C GLY A 772 -81.73 -7.07 -29.58
#